data_AF-A0A4Q7MZT6-F1
#
_entry.id   AF-A0A4Q7MZT6-F1
#
_cell.length_a   1.000
_cell.length_b   1.000
_cell.length_c   1.000
_cell.angle_alpha   90.00
_cell.angle_beta   90.00
_cell.angle_gamma   90.00
#
_symmetry.space_group_name_H-M   'P 1'
#
loop_
_entity.id
_entity.type
_entity.pdbx_description
1 polymer ?
#
loop_
_entity_poly.entity_id
_entity_poly.type
_entity_poly.pdbx_seq_one_letter_code
_entity_poly.pdbx_strand_id
1 'polypeptide(L)'
;MKQVSSLVVFCILSLTMQAQQIDLPYVMSDAEKQTEVMLKEAAAARKIKPELVSPRTLENGQLKMVASRDWTSGFFPGVLWFLYEYTGKPEWKEKAHAYTAFIEKEKQNAVTHDMGFKVYCSFGTGYRLTNDPKYKAVIMESARTLASRFNPTVGCLRSWDHSKDKWDFPVIIDNMMNLELLFAATELSGDSAYYRIAVSHANTTMKNHFRPDYSSYHVVAYDSLTGKVEKKQTHQGYSHESAWSRGQAWALYGYTMCYRFTRDKKYLEQAEHVAKFILDHPRLPKDKVPYYDFDAPGIPNEPRDASAAACIASGLYELAQYSKKAPVYTAAANTMVESLTKSYRSPIGENKGFLLLHSTGSKPGNSEIDVPLSYADYYYMEALLRSKHMHNKMFALPKPVLKLPAIIASNMVLQQQTNTPLWGSAAPNATIAVQTSWNMKKYTSRADAKGNWKLMVSTPKAGGPYSITISDGKPVMLKNVMIGEVWLCSGQSNMEMPVKGFRNQPILAAEETILEGKNNNIRLFRVERTTALEPVKDVTAEWEVSSPKGVRDFSAVGYGFAKILQQQLDVPVGIIQATWGGTPIQGWMSESNLKEFPESPLPAHRTVINKNHPEVLYNGMIHPLIGFAIKGVLWYQGETNRAEYALYERMMPSMVQRWREGWGKEWAFYYVQLAPYKYPSYAVEAPYMREAQEKAGAQIPNSGMAVCMDAGDSLTIHPANKTVVSRRLAYLALGKTYGVEGISYQNPSFKSMKLVNDTVRIAFDNASNGLTSFGKELNGFEIAGDDQVFHPARAWITNDGVYTLCDRVKMPVAVRYAFRDYIITNLYNTDGLPVAPFRTDNWQPAGKK
;
A
#
# COMPACT_ATOMS: atom_id res chain seq x y z
N MET A 1 -20.59 -42.39 -61.75
CA MET A 1 -20.54 -42.56 -60.29
C MET A 1 -20.96 -41.25 -59.62
N LYS A 2 -22.22 -41.12 -59.21
CA LYS A 2 -22.73 -39.97 -58.44
C LYS A 2 -23.01 -40.47 -57.03
N GLN A 3 -22.24 -40.01 -56.05
CA GLN A 3 -22.43 -40.37 -54.65
C GLN A 3 -23.49 -39.47 -54.02
N VAL A 4 -24.47 -40.15 -53.44
CA VAL A 4 -25.48 -39.64 -52.51
C VAL A 4 -24.83 -39.45 -51.14
N SER A 5 -25.13 -38.38 -50.43
CA SER A 5 -25.00 -38.33 -48.97
C SER A 5 -26.05 -37.39 -48.38
N SER A 6 -27.01 -38.01 -47.72
CA SER A 6 -28.13 -37.41 -47.00
C SER A 6 -27.66 -36.59 -45.81
N LEU A 7 -28.15 -35.35 -45.68
CA LEU A 7 -28.00 -34.53 -44.49
C LEU A 7 -29.20 -34.78 -43.57
N VAL A 8 -29.02 -35.57 -42.51
CA VAL A 8 -29.99 -35.73 -41.42
C VAL A 8 -29.83 -34.56 -40.46
N VAL A 9 -30.85 -33.69 -40.40
CA VAL A 9 -30.94 -32.61 -39.41
C VAL A 9 -31.41 -33.21 -38.09
N PHE A 10 -30.51 -33.35 -37.12
CA PHE A 10 -30.85 -33.64 -35.74
C PHE A 10 -31.29 -32.32 -35.06
N CYS A 11 -32.61 -32.12 -34.96
CA CYS A 11 -33.17 -31.10 -34.07
C CYS A 11 -32.98 -31.55 -32.61
N ILE A 12 -31.90 -31.13 -31.97
CA ILE A 12 -31.78 -31.18 -30.51
C ILE A 12 -32.63 -30.03 -29.96
N LEU A 13 -33.86 -30.35 -29.57
CA LEU A 13 -34.67 -29.54 -28.66
C LEU A 13 -33.95 -29.52 -27.29
N SER A 14 -33.06 -28.55 -27.09
CA SER A 14 -32.60 -28.18 -25.77
C SER A 14 -33.76 -27.49 -25.03
N LEU A 15 -34.57 -28.27 -24.33
CA LEU A 15 -35.45 -27.79 -23.27
C LEU A 15 -34.56 -27.21 -22.16
N THR A 16 -34.19 -25.94 -22.28
CA THR A 16 -33.72 -25.17 -21.15
C THR A 16 -34.92 -25.00 -20.22
N MET A 17 -35.00 -25.82 -19.15
CA MET A 17 -35.83 -25.47 -18.00
C MET A 17 -35.33 -24.11 -17.49
N GLN A 18 -36.04 -23.04 -17.86
CA GLN A 18 -35.92 -21.78 -17.15
C GLN A 18 -36.39 -22.05 -15.72
N ALA A 19 -35.46 -22.02 -14.77
CA ALA A 19 -35.79 -21.98 -13.36
C ALA A 19 -36.78 -20.82 -13.14
N GLN A 20 -37.88 -21.09 -12.46
CA GLN A 20 -38.99 -20.15 -12.34
C GLN A 20 -38.55 -19.02 -11.41
N GLN A 21 -38.37 -17.83 -11.97
CA GLN A 21 -37.83 -16.66 -11.28
C GLN A 21 -38.61 -16.37 -9.98
N ILE A 22 -37.89 -16.23 -8.86
CA ILE A 22 -38.47 -15.90 -7.56
C ILE A 22 -39.18 -14.55 -7.63
N ASP A 23 -40.42 -14.47 -7.13
CA ASP A 23 -41.13 -13.20 -6.92
C ASP A 23 -40.49 -12.45 -5.74
N LEU A 24 -39.38 -11.77 -6.02
CA LEU A 24 -38.61 -11.08 -5.01
C LEU A 24 -39.40 -9.98 -4.27
N PRO A 25 -40.22 -9.13 -4.93
CA PRO A 25 -41.11 -8.21 -4.21
C PRO A 25 -42.01 -8.89 -3.19
N TYR A 26 -42.66 -10.01 -3.56
CA TYR A 26 -43.49 -10.77 -2.63
C TYR A 26 -42.67 -11.34 -1.47
N VAL A 27 -41.54 -11.99 -1.77
CA VAL A 27 -40.68 -12.61 -0.75
C VAL A 27 -40.13 -11.57 0.24
N MET A 28 -39.71 -10.40 -0.26
CA MET A 28 -39.21 -9.33 0.60
C MET A 28 -40.31 -8.67 1.41
N SER A 29 -41.54 -8.55 0.89
CA SER A 29 -42.70 -8.09 1.67
C SER A 29 -43.02 -9.03 2.83
N ASP A 30 -42.92 -10.34 2.61
CA ASP A 30 -43.10 -11.31 3.68
C ASP A 30 -41.93 -11.28 4.68
N ALA A 31 -40.70 -11.06 4.22
CA ALA A 31 -39.56 -10.87 5.11
C ALA A 31 -39.72 -9.62 6.00
N GLU A 32 -40.29 -8.52 5.48
CA GLU A 32 -40.66 -7.34 6.29
C GLU A 32 -41.65 -7.74 7.40
N LYS A 33 -42.78 -8.37 7.05
CA LYS A 33 -43.81 -8.79 8.02
C LYS A 33 -43.25 -9.73 9.08
N GLN A 34 -42.45 -10.70 8.66
CA GLN A 34 -41.88 -11.70 9.55
C GLN A 34 -40.83 -11.10 10.48
N THR A 35 -40.03 -10.14 9.98
CA THR A 35 -39.07 -9.41 10.81
C THR A 35 -39.76 -8.49 11.83
N GLU A 36 -40.94 -7.94 11.52
CA GLU A 36 -41.74 -7.22 12.51
C GLU A 36 -42.20 -8.12 13.67
N VAL A 37 -42.55 -9.38 13.39
CA VAL A 37 -42.86 -10.37 14.42
C VAL A 37 -41.64 -10.62 15.29
N MET A 38 -40.46 -10.82 14.68
CA MET A 38 -39.20 -10.99 15.41
C MET A 38 -38.89 -9.80 16.31
N LEU A 39 -39.06 -8.57 15.81
CA LEU A 39 -38.84 -7.35 16.60
C LEU A 39 -39.76 -7.29 17.82
N LYS A 40 -41.03 -7.70 17.68
CA LYS A 40 -41.99 -7.76 18.80
C LYS A 40 -41.58 -8.82 19.84
N GLU A 41 -41.24 -10.02 19.39
CA GLU A 41 -40.83 -11.13 20.26
C GLU A 41 -39.49 -10.82 20.97
N ALA A 42 -38.51 -10.28 20.24
CA ALA A 42 -37.23 -9.84 20.79
C ALA A 42 -37.40 -8.70 21.80
N ALA A 43 -38.26 -7.72 21.52
CA ALA A 43 -38.57 -6.65 22.46
C ALA A 43 -39.24 -7.18 23.73
N ALA A 44 -40.17 -8.13 23.62
CA ALA A 44 -40.81 -8.76 24.77
C ALA A 44 -39.80 -9.54 25.62
N ALA A 45 -38.93 -10.35 25.00
CA ALA A 45 -37.88 -11.08 25.69
C ALA A 45 -36.88 -10.14 26.38
N ARG A 46 -36.52 -9.02 25.75
CA ARG A 46 -35.63 -7.99 26.30
C ARG A 46 -36.20 -7.23 27.50
N LYS A 47 -37.52 -7.11 27.61
CA LYS A 47 -38.14 -6.54 28.82
C LYS A 47 -37.88 -7.41 30.05
N ILE A 48 -37.76 -8.72 29.86
CA ILE A 48 -37.51 -9.69 30.94
C ILE A 48 -36.00 -9.81 31.21
N LYS A 49 -35.18 -9.89 30.15
CA LYS A 49 -33.72 -10.04 30.22
C LYS A 49 -33.02 -9.02 29.31
N PRO A 50 -32.81 -7.78 29.77
CA PRO A 50 -32.27 -6.68 28.95
C PRO A 50 -30.88 -6.94 28.36
N GLU A 51 -30.10 -7.81 28.98
CA GLU A 51 -28.75 -8.20 28.57
C GLU A 51 -28.71 -9.09 27.32
N LEU A 52 -29.83 -9.73 26.96
CA LEU A 52 -29.96 -10.56 25.77
C LEU A 52 -30.44 -9.69 24.59
N VAL A 53 -29.59 -9.46 23.60
CA VAL A 53 -29.76 -8.37 22.62
C VAL A 53 -30.14 -8.84 21.22
N SER A 54 -29.94 -10.12 20.90
CA SER A 54 -30.19 -10.65 19.56
C SER A 54 -30.88 -12.01 19.61
N PRO A 55 -31.82 -12.30 18.69
CA PRO A 55 -32.34 -13.65 18.50
C PRO A 55 -31.26 -14.58 17.93
N ARG A 56 -31.33 -15.87 18.31
CA ARG A 56 -30.43 -16.91 17.83
C ARG A 56 -31.16 -18.07 17.17
N THR A 57 -32.13 -18.67 17.87
CA THR A 57 -32.86 -19.87 17.45
C THR A 57 -34.19 -19.99 18.22
N LEU A 58 -34.93 -21.06 17.97
CA LEU A 58 -35.95 -21.58 18.89
C LEU A 58 -35.39 -22.71 19.77
N GLU A 59 -35.81 -22.75 21.03
CA GLU A 59 -35.53 -23.81 21.99
C GLU A 59 -36.85 -24.20 22.65
N ASN A 60 -37.30 -25.44 22.44
CA ASN A 60 -38.64 -25.93 22.86
C ASN A 60 -39.79 -25.00 22.39
N GLY A 61 -39.69 -24.49 21.16
CA GLY A 61 -40.67 -23.57 20.56
C GLY A 61 -40.61 -22.12 21.09
N GLN A 62 -39.73 -21.83 22.05
CA GLN A 62 -39.54 -20.48 22.61
C GLN A 62 -38.37 -19.76 21.95
N LEU A 63 -38.46 -18.43 21.85
CA LEU A 63 -37.39 -17.60 21.29
C LEU A 63 -36.16 -17.61 22.21
N LYS A 64 -35.05 -18.14 21.71
CA LYS A 64 -33.75 -18.07 22.38
C LYS A 64 -33.02 -16.79 21.97
N MET A 65 -32.92 -15.86 22.92
CA MET A 65 -32.12 -14.64 22.79
C MET A 65 -30.71 -14.85 23.35
N VAL A 66 -29.74 -14.11 22.82
CA VAL A 66 -28.33 -14.16 23.25
C VAL A 66 -27.79 -12.77 23.58
N ALA A 67 -26.84 -12.73 24.50
CA ALA A 67 -26.08 -11.51 24.79
C ALA A 67 -25.17 -11.13 23.62
N SER A 68 -24.73 -9.86 23.58
CA SER A 68 -23.84 -9.34 22.53
C SER A 68 -22.56 -10.17 22.33
N ARG A 69 -22.05 -10.79 23.40
CA ARG A 69 -20.82 -11.60 23.36
C ARG A 69 -20.95 -12.91 22.57
N ASP A 70 -22.17 -13.38 22.35
CA ASP A 70 -22.42 -14.57 21.53
C ASP A 70 -22.05 -14.28 20.07
N TRP A 71 -21.47 -15.27 19.40
CA TRP A 71 -20.97 -15.13 18.04
C TRP A 71 -22.09 -14.82 17.02
N THR A 72 -23.35 -15.17 17.32
CA THR A 72 -24.50 -14.92 16.42
C THR A 72 -25.12 -13.53 16.58
N SER A 73 -24.63 -12.69 17.48
CA SER A 73 -25.31 -11.44 17.87
C SER A 73 -25.37 -10.38 16.77
N GLY A 74 -24.47 -10.45 15.78
CA GLY A 74 -24.40 -9.48 14.67
C GLY A 74 -25.33 -9.77 13.49
N PHE A 75 -25.93 -10.96 13.41
CA PHE A 75 -26.70 -11.37 12.23
C PHE A 75 -28.06 -10.67 12.13
N PHE A 76 -28.81 -10.58 13.25
CA PHE A 76 -30.12 -9.93 13.24
C PHE A 76 -30.07 -8.43 12.89
N PRO A 77 -29.17 -7.59 13.48
CA PRO A 77 -29.03 -6.22 13.00
C PRO A 77 -28.62 -6.16 11.52
N GLY A 78 -27.86 -7.14 11.03
CA GLY A 78 -27.56 -7.29 9.61
C GLY A 78 -28.81 -7.49 8.73
N VAL A 79 -29.76 -8.33 9.16
CA VAL A 79 -31.06 -8.51 8.47
C VAL A 79 -31.83 -7.19 8.39
N LEU A 80 -31.85 -6.39 9.47
CA LEU A 80 -32.51 -5.08 9.48
C LEU A 80 -31.85 -4.12 8.48
N TRP A 81 -30.52 -4.14 8.37
CA TRP A 81 -29.80 -3.37 7.36
C TRP A 81 -30.12 -3.82 5.93
N PHE A 82 -30.26 -5.13 5.69
CA PHE A 82 -30.65 -5.65 4.38
C PHE A 82 -32.08 -5.26 3.98
N LEU A 83 -33.01 -5.20 4.94
CA LEU A 83 -34.35 -4.67 4.70
C LEU A 83 -34.31 -3.18 4.33
N TYR A 84 -33.48 -2.38 5.03
CA TYR A 84 -33.27 -0.99 4.64
C TYR A 84 -32.67 -0.86 3.24
N GLU A 85 -31.65 -1.65 2.92
CA GLU A 85 -31.00 -1.65 1.60
C GLU A 85 -31.99 -1.98 0.47
N TYR A 86 -32.90 -2.93 0.69
CA TYR A 86 -33.89 -3.28 -0.32
C TYR A 86 -35.00 -2.24 -0.48
N THR A 87 -35.53 -1.76 0.65
CA THR A 87 -36.79 -1.00 0.68
C THR A 87 -36.58 0.51 0.65
N GLY A 88 -35.43 1.00 1.13
CA GLY A 88 -35.16 2.41 1.38
C GLY A 88 -35.96 3.03 2.52
N LYS A 89 -36.79 2.26 3.26
CA LYS A 89 -37.68 2.81 4.29
C LYS A 89 -36.89 3.25 5.53
N PRO A 90 -37.08 4.51 6.01
CA PRO A 90 -36.37 5.03 7.18
C PRO A 90 -36.58 4.21 8.45
N GLU A 91 -37.75 3.60 8.65
CA GLU A 91 -38.06 2.79 9.82
C GLU A 91 -37.11 1.60 9.99
N TRP A 92 -36.70 0.95 8.89
CA TRP A 92 -35.74 -0.15 8.94
C TRP A 92 -34.35 0.35 9.29
N LYS A 93 -33.95 1.52 8.79
CA LYS A 93 -32.70 2.18 9.15
C LYS A 93 -32.65 2.48 10.66
N GLU A 94 -33.72 3.03 11.22
CA GLU A 94 -33.82 3.34 12.65
C GLU A 94 -33.73 2.08 13.52
N LYS A 95 -34.50 1.04 13.16
CA LYS A 95 -34.45 -0.28 13.83
C LYS A 95 -33.04 -0.89 13.74
N ALA A 96 -32.40 -0.82 12.56
CA ALA A 96 -31.05 -1.33 12.35
C ALA A 96 -30.00 -0.59 13.18
N HIS A 97 -30.07 0.75 13.25
CA HIS A 97 -29.21 1.55 14.14
C HIS A 97 -29.38 1.11 15.60
N ALA A 98 -30.62 0.96 16.09
CA ALA A 98 -30.91 0.59 17.46
C ALA A 98 -30.33 -0.79 17.84
N TYR A 99 -30.53 -1.80 17.00
CA TYR A 99 -30.00 -3.15 17.27
C TYR A 99 -28.49 -3.27 17.05
N THR A 100 -27.92 -2.51 16.10
CA THR A 100 -26.46 -2.45 15.89
C THR A 100 -25.75 -1.88 17.13
N ALA A 101 -26.34 -0.88 17.78
CA ALA A 101 -25.77 -0.24 18.96
C ALA A 101 -25.53 -1.23 20.13
N PHE A 102 -26.36 -2.27 20.26
CA PHE A 102 -26.17 -3.29 21.31
C PHE A 102 -24.88 -4.09 21.18
N ILE A 103 -24.28 -4.11 19.97
CA ILE A 103 -23.08 -4.88 19.68
C ILE A 103 -21.81 -4.06 19.93
N GLU A 104 -21.91 -2.73 20.12
CA GLU A 104 -20.74 -1.84 20.19
C GLU A 104 -19.70 -2.27 21.23
N LYS A 105 -20.15 -2.73 22.41
CA LYS A 105 -19.25 -3.17 23.49
C LYS A 105 -18.36 -4.36 23.10
N GLU A 106 -18.72 -5.11 22.07
CA GLU A 106 -17.92 -6.24 21.59
C GLU A 106 -16.68 -5.80 20.82
N LYS A 107 -16.54 -4.52 20.46
CA LYS A 107 -15.37 -4.01 19.72
C LYS A 107 -14.03 -4.28 20.40
N GLN A 108 -14.04 -4.58 21.70
CA GLN A 108 -12.86 -4.92 22.50
C GLN A 108 -12.82 -6.40 22.95
N ASN A 109 -13.70 -7.25 22.42
CA ASN A 109 -13.75 -8.66 22.79
C ASN A 109 -12.59 -9.46 22.14
N ALA A 110 -11.45 -9.49 22.84
CA ALA A 110 -10.22 -10.11 22.36
C ALA A 110 -10.15 -11.64 22.52
N VAL A 111 -11.21 -12.30 23.03
CA VAL A 111 -11.18 -13.75 23.35
C VAL A 111 -11.78 -14.66 22.27
N THR A 112 -12.23 -14.08 21.14
CA THR A 112 -12.81 -14.82 20.01
C THR A 112 -12.38 -14.22 18.66
N HIS A 113 -12.34 -15.07 17.63
CA HIS A 113 -12.20 -14.63 16.26
C HIS A 113 -13.50 -14.09 15.62
N ASP A 114 -14.66 -14.36 16.22
CA ASP A 114 -16.01 -14.04 15.70
C ASP A 114 -16.34 -12.54 15.65
N MET A 115 -15.32 -11.69 15.67
CA MET A 115 -15.44 -10.24 15.59
C MET A 115 -16.01 -9.80 14.24
N GLY A 116 -15.72 -10.52 13.16
CA GLY A 116 -16.34 -10.28 11.86
C GLY A 116 -17.84 -10.56 11.89
N PHE A 117 -18.27 -11.71 12.41
CA PHE A 117 -19.70 -12.03 12.53
C PHE A 117 -20.46 -11.06 13.44
N LYS A 118 -19.89 -10.72 14.60
CA LYS A 118 -20.55 -9.79 15.54
C LYS A 118 -20.56 -8.37 14.97
N VAL A 119 -19.39 -7.83 14.66
CA VAL A 119 -19.22 -6.40 14.36
C VAL A 119 -19.39 -6.12 12.88
N TYR A 120 -18.80 -6.90 11.99
CA TYR A 120 -18.81 -6.56 10.57
C TYR A 120 -20.16 -6.84 9.91
N CYS A 121 -20.87 -7.91 10.28
CA CYS A 121 -22.25 -8.12 9.81
C CYS A 121 -23.23 -7.02 10.28
N SER A 122 -22.94 -6.34 11.39
CA SER A 122 -23.75 -5.25 11.95
C SER A 122 -23.22 -3.87 11.54
N PHE A 123 -22.16 -3.39 12.20
CA PHE A 123 -21.51 -2.11 11.93
C PHE A 123 -20.91 -2.02 10.53
N GLY A 124 -20.34 -3.11 9.99
CA GLY A 124 -19.80 -3.11 8.62
C GLY A 124 -20.89 -2.87 7.57
N THR A 125 -22.02 -3.59 7.68
CA THR A 125 -23.20 -3.38 6.83
C THR A 125 -23.77 -1.96 7.00
N GLY A 126 -23.91 -1.50 8.24
CA GLY A 126 -24.38 -0.14 8.52
C GLY A 126 -23.45 0.93 7.94
N TYR A 127 -22.13 0.78 8.06
CA TYR A 127 -21.15 1.71 7.51
C TYR A 127 -21.21 1.74 5.98
N ARG A 128 -21.33 0.58 5.33
CA ARG A 128 -21.50 0.50 3.86
C ARG A 128 -22.70 1.30 3.36
N LEU A 129 -23.81 1.30 4.11
CA LEU A 129 -25.06 1.95 3.70
C LEU A 129 -25.18 3.42 4.14
N THR A 130 -24.44 3.84 5.16
CA THR A 130 -24.62 5.18 5.78
C THR A 130 -23.36 6.05 5.75
N ASN A 131 -22.19 5.44 5.59
CA ASN A 131 -20.88 6.07 5.77
C ASN A 131 -20.71 6.77 7.13
N ASP A 132 -21.39 6.29 8.18
CA ASP A 132 -21.33 6.89 9.52
C ASP A 132 -19.91 6.76 10.12
N PRO A 133 -19.21 7.87 10.44
CA PRO A 133 -17.87 7.82 10.99
C PRO A 133 -17.78 7.11 12.35
N LYS A 134 -18.87 7.04 13.13
CA LYS A 134 -18.90 6.26 14.38
C LYS A 134 -18.76 4.77 14.10
N TYR A 135 -19.40 4.28 13.04
CA TYR A 135 -19.29 2.88 12.63
C TYR A 135 -17.89 2.57 12.12
N LYS A 136 -17.27 3.48 11.38
CA LYS A 136 -15.86 3.36 11.01
C LYS A 136 -14.96 3.19 12.24
N ALA A 137 -15.16 4.00 13.29
CA ALA A 137 -14.37 3.89 14.52
C ALA A 137 -14.54 2.53 15.21
N VAL A 138 -15.77 2.00 15.28
CA VAL A 138 -16.05 0.68 15.86
C VAL A 138 -15.40 -0.45 15.04
N ILE A 139 -15.47 -0.37 13.70
CA ILE A 139 -14.82 -1.31 12.79
C ILE A 139 -13.30 -1.31 13.01
N MET A 140 -12.67 -0.13 13.06
CA MET A 140 -11.22 -0.01 13.24
C MET A 140 -10.75 -0.55 14.61
N GLU A 141 -11.48 -0.27 15.68
CA GLU A 141 -11.16 -0.81 17.01
C GLU A 141 -11.29 -2.34 17.02
N SER A 142 -12.39 -2.86 16.46
CA SER A 142 -12.64 -4.30 16.37
C SER A 142 -11.61 -5.03 15.53
N ALA A 143 -11.13 -4.42 14.45
CA ALA A 143 -10.06 -4.98 13.63
C ALA A 143 -8.74 -5.03 14.39
N ARG A 144 -8.41 -4.00 15.18
CA ARG A 144 -7.23 -4.03 16.07
C ARG A 144 -7.34 -5.15 17.10
N THR A 145 -8.51 -5.30 17.72
CA THR A 145 -8.78 -6.37 18.68
C THR A 145 -8.68 -7.75 18.03
N LEU A 146 -9.28 -7.96 16.86
CA LEU A 146 -9.18 -9.24 16.14
C LEU A 146 -7.73 -9.54 15.75
N ALA A 147 -7.01 -8.55 15.22
CA ALA A 147 -5.61 -8.69 14.82
C ALA A 147 -4.69 -9.12 15.98
N SER A 148 -5.01 -8.75 17.23
CA SER A 148 -4.24 -9.17 18.41
C SER A 148 -4.24 -10.69 18.64
N ARG A 149 -5.19 -11.43 18.02
CA ARG A 149 -5.26 -12.89 18.09
C ARG A 149 -4.37 -13.59 17.06
N PHE A 150 -3.66 -12.84 16.21
CA PHE A 150 -2.77 -13.40 15.21
C PHE A 150 -1.46 -13.89 15.85
N ASN A 151 -1.10 -15.14 15.58
CA ASN A 151 0.21 -15.66 15.91
C ASN A 151 1.06 -15.73 14.62
N PRO A 152 2.17 -14.99 14.52
CA PRO A 152 2.99 -14.96 13.31
C PRO A 152 3.73 -16.27 13.02
N THR A 153 3.99 -17.10 14.04
CA THR A 153 4.62 -18.42 13.87
C THR A 153 3.64 -19.41 13.24
N VAL A 154 2.40 -19.43 13.71
CA VAL A 154 1.33 -20.26 13.11
C VAL A 154 0.87 -19.66 11.78
N GLY A 155 0.90 -18.33 11.67
CA GLY A 155 0.40 -17.61 10.51
C GLY A 155 -1.13 -17.48 10.47
N CYS A 156 -1.82 -17.68 11.59
CA CYS A 156 -3.28 -17.59 11.70
C CYS A 156 -3.74 -16.79 12.93
N LEU A 157 -4.96 -16.24 12.85
CA LEU A 157 -5.78 -15.87 14.01
C LEU A 157 -6.20 -17.11 14.81
N ARG A 158 -6.10 -17.06 16.14
CA ARG A 158 -6.62 -18.10 17.04
C ARG A 158 -8.15 -18.02 17.12
N SER A 159 -8.85 -19.13 16.91
CA SER A 159 -10.32 -19.11 16.87
C SER A 159 -10.97 -18.87 18.24
N TRP A 160 -10.53 -19.57 19.28
CA TRP A 160 -11.06 -19.41 20.65
C TRP A 160 -10.01 -19.74 21.73
N ASP A 161 -10.33 -19.39 22.97
CA ASP A 161 -9.44 -19.56 24.13
C ASP A 161 -9.86 -20.67 25.10
N HIS A 162 -11.02 -21.32 24.88
CA HIS A 162 -11.48 -22.45 25.71
C HIS A 162 -10.87 -23.79 25.26
N SER A 163 -11.06 -24.82 26.08
CA SER A 163 -10.58 -26.20 25.80
C SER A 163 -9.07 -26.29 25.53
N LYS A 164 -8.28 -25.55 26.33
CA LYS A 164 -6.81 -25.52 26.24
C LYS A 164 -6.15 -26.88 26.52
N ASP A 165 -6.87 -27.76 27.21
CA ASP A 165 -6.51 -29.17 27.40
C ASP A 165 -6.56 -29.99 26.10
N LYS A 166 -7.36 -29.54 25.11
CA LYS A 166 -7.55 -30.23 23.83
C LYS A 166 -6.70 -29.65 22.70
N TRP A 167 -6.54 -28.33 22.68
CA TRP A 167 -5.90 -27.59 21.61
C TRP A 167 -5.03 -26.45 22.14
N ASP A 168 -3.76 -26.40 21.72
CA ASP A 168 -2.89 -25.24 21.98
C ASP A 168 -3.35 -24.04 21.14
N PHE A 169 -3.35 -24.15 19.81
CA PHE A 169 -3.79 -23.09 18.89
C PHE A 169 -4.83 -23.60 17.88
N PRO A 170 -6.14 -23.61 18.24
CA PRO A 170 -7.20 -24.05 17.34
C PRO A 170 -7.53 -22.98 16.29
N VAL A 171 -7.64 -23.41 15.04
CA VAL A 171 -8.13 -22.60 13.91
C VAL A 171 -9.30 -23.35 13.24
N ILE A 172 -10.46 -22.71 13.13
CA ILE A 172 -11.64 -23.26 12.46
C ILE A 172 -11.89 -22.61 11.09
N ILE A 173 -12.56 -23.34 10.20
CA ILE A 173 -12.81 -22.86 8.82
C ILE A 173 -13.67 -21.58 8.78
N ASP A 174 -14.56 -21.40 9.76
CA ASP A 174 -15.42 -20.25 10.00
C ASP A 174 -14.59 -18.96 10.16
N ASN A 175 -13.35 -19.09 10.60
CA ASN A 175 -12.43 -17.96 10.77
C ASN A 175 -12.12 -17.26 9.45
N MET A 176 -12.31 -17.93 8.31
CA MET A 176 -12.22 -17.32 6.98
C MET A 176 -13.22 -16.18 6.79
N MET A 177 -14.42 -16.30 7.35
CA MET A 177 -15.48 -15.29 7.24
C MET A 177 -15.11 -14.02 8.01
N ASN A 178 -14.34 -14.16 9.08
CA ASN A 178 -13.96 -13.06 9.96
C ASN A 178 -12.80 -12.21 9.41
N LEU A 179 -12.12 -12.68 8.37
CA LEU A 179 -11.05 -11.93 7.71
C LEU A 179 -11.57 -10.69 6.98
N GLU A 180 -12.86 -10.68 6.62
CA GLU A 180 -13.50 -9.54 5.94
C GLU A 180 -13.36 -8.24 6.74
N LEU A 181 -13.44 -8.34 8.09
CA LEU A 181 -13.21 -7.21 8.99
C LEU A 181 -11.79 -6.61 8.83
N LEU A 182 -10.77 -7.47 8.68
CA LEU A 182 -9.38 -7.04 8.54
C LEU A 182 -9.11 -6.47 7.14
N PHE A 183 -9.68 -7.08 6.10
CA PHE A 183 -9.59 -6.51 4.75
C PHE A 183 -10.25 -5.14 4.67
N ALA A 184 -11.45 -4.99 5.25
CA ALA A 184 -12.12 -3.70 5.32
C ALA A 184 -11.31 -2.67 6.12
N ALA A 185 -10.72 -3.05 7.25
CA ALA A 185 -9.87 -2.16 8.02
C ALA A 185 -8.65 -1.67 7.21
N THR A 186 -8.08 -2.52 6.35
CA THR A 186 -7.02 -2.12 5.42
C THR A 186 -7.51 -1.02 4.48
N GLU A 187 -8.63 -1.22 3.80
CA GLU A 187 -9.18 -0.23 2.86
C GLU A 187 -9.55 1.09 3.55
N LEU A 188 -10.02 1.01 4.80
CA LEU A 188 -10.48 2.17 5.57
C LEU A 188 -9.36 3.01 6.18
N SER A 189 -8.20 2.42 6.43
CA SER A 189 -7.08 3.07 7.13
C SER A 189 -5.81 3.22 6.30
N GLY A 190 -5.65 2.43 5.23
CA GLY A 190 -4.37 2.29 4.53
C GLY A 190 -3.35 1.40 5.26
N ASP A 191 -3.65 0.93 6.48
CA ASP A 191 -2.71 0.09 7.25
C ASP A 191 -2.65 -1.34 6.68
N SER A 192 -1.54 -1.61 6.01
CA SER A 192 -1.26 -2.90 5.37
C SER A 192 -1.04 -4.07 6.36
N ALA A 193 -0.93 -3.82 7.67
CA ALA A 193 -0.80 -4.88 8.68
C ALA A 193 -2.03 -5.80 8.70
N TYR A 194 -3.24 -5.24 8.62
CA TYR A 194 -4.48 -6.01 8.60
C TYR A 194 -4.56 -6.93 7.38
N TYR A 195 -4.18 -6.41 6.21
CA TYR A 195 -4.10 -7.18 4.96
C TYR A 195 -3.11 -8.35 5.08
N ARG A 196 -1.91 -8.10 5.60
CA ARG A 196 -0.89 -9.14 5.78
C ARG A 196 -1.37 -10.26 6.71
N ILE A 197 -2.02 -9.91 7.80
CA ILE A 197 -2.61 -10.87 8.75
C ILE A 197 -3.69 -11.72 8.06
N ALA A 198 -4.62 -11.08 7.35
CA ALA A 198 -5.71 -11.76 6.66
C ALA A 198 -5.21 -12.70 5.56
N VAL A 199 -4.28 -12.24 4.72
CA VAL A 199 -3.65 -13.05 3.67
C VAL A 199 -2.84 -14.21 4.25
N SER A 200 -2.09 -13.97 5.32
CA SER A 200 -1.36 -15.04 6.02
C SER A 200 -2.31 -16.14 6.50
N HIS A 201 -3.39 -15.75 7.19
CA HIS A 201 -4.39 -16.70 7.68
C HIS A 201 -5.03 -17.48 6.52
N ALA A 202 -5.49 -16.78 5.47
CA ALA A 202 -6.12 -17.41 4.31
C ALA A 202 -5.20 -18.44 3.61
N ASN A 203 -3.89 -18.13 3.50
CA ASN A 203 -2.90 -19.03 2.91
C ASN A 203 -2.65 -20.26 3.78
N THR A 204 -2.49 -20.07 5.08
CA THR A 204 -2.26 -21.17 6.02
C THR A 204 -3.48 -22.09 6.11
N THR A 205 -4.69 -21.52 6.15
CA THR A 205 -5.95 -22.28 6.09
C THR A 205 -6.06 -23.05 4.78
N MET A 206 -5.69 -22.44 3.63
CA MET A 206 -5.76 -23.11 2.32
C MET A 206 -4.86 -24.35 2.27
N LYS A 207 -3.67 -24.24 2.89
CA LYS A 207 -2.69 -25.33 2.95
C LYS A 207 -3.15 -26.47 3.85
N ASN A 208 -3.77 -26.18 4.99
CA ASN A 208 -3.90 -27.16 6.06
C ASN A 208 -5.34 -27.65 6.30
N HIS A 209 -6.37 -26.85 6.01
CA HIS A 209 -7.77 -27.21 6.24
C HIS A 209 -8.38 -28.05 5.14
N PHE A 210 -7.75 -28.17 3.98
CA PHE A 210 -8.33 -28.89 2.84
C PHE A 210 -7.74 -30.28 2.68
N ARG A 211 -8.61 -31.23 2.34
CA ARG A 211 -8.26 -32.56 1.83
C ARG A 211 -8.02 -32.48 0.32
N PRO A 212 -7.42 -33.52 -0.31
CA PRO A 212 -7.13 -33.50 -1.75
C PRO A 212 -8.36 -33.33 -2.65
N ASP A 213 -9.55 -33.70 -2.18
CA ASP A 213 -10.83 -33.56 -2.90
C ASP A 213 -11.51 -32.20 -2.67
N TYR A 214 -10.83 -31.28 -1.97
CA TYR A 214 -11.30 -29.95 -1.57
C TYR A 214 -12.45 -29.94 -0.54
N SER A 215 -12.78 -31.08 0.06
CA SER A 215 -13.51 -31.06 1.32
C SER A 215 -12.64 -30.46 2.42
N SER A 216 -13.24 -29.63 3.29
CA SER A 216 -12.52 -29.03 4.41
C SER A 216 -12.70 -29.82 5.71
N TYR A 217 -11.64 -29.88 6.52
CA TYR A 217 -11.77 -30.09 7.96
C TYR A 217 -12.47 -28.90 8.61
N HIS A 218 -13.10 -29.13 9.76
CA HIS A 218 -13.65 -28.04 10.56
C HIS A 218 -12.53 -27.38 11.38
N VAL A 219 -11.80 -28.15 12.19
CA VAL A 219 -10.78 -27.64 13.13
C VAL A 219 -9.40 -28.16 12.73
N VAL A 220 -8.41 -27.26 12.67
CA VAL A 220 -6.99 -27.61 12.62
C VAL A 220 -6.29 -26.98 13.82
N ALA A 221 -5.64 -27.80 14.63
CA ALA A 221 -4.88 -27.35 15.78
C ALA A 221 -3.39 -27.29 15.45
N TYR A 222 -2.73 -26.24 15.91
CA TYR A 222 -1.31 -26.00 15.73
C TYR A 222 -0.59 -25.91 17.07
N ASP A 223 0.68 -26.29 17.06
CA ASP A 223 1.64 -25.92 18.08
C ASP A 223 1.98 -24.42 17.91
N SER A 224 1.71 -23.62 18.94
CA SER A 224 1.84 -22.16 18.88
C SER A 224 3.28 -21.64 18.80
N LEU A 225 4.26 -22.49 19.15
CA LEU A 225 5.68 -22.14 19.18
C LEU A 225 6.42 -22.52 17.89
N THR A 226 5.94 -23.54 17.18
CA THR A 226 6.59 -24.09 15.98
C THR A 226 5.76 -23.92 14.71
N GLY A 227 4.45 -23.66 14.84
CA GLY A 227 3.52 -23.55 13.71
C GLY A 227 3.18 -24.88 13.04
N LYS A 228 3.58 -26.02 13.62
CA LYS A 228 3.27 -27.35 13.08
C LYS A 228 1.82 -27.73 13.34
N VAL A 229 1.20 -28.41 12.38
CA VAL A 229 -0.14 -28.98 12.54
C VAL A 229 -0.05 -30.18 13.48
N GLU A 230 -0.83 -30.16 14.57
CA GLU A 230 -0.90 -31.26 15.53
C GLU A 230 -2.06 -32.21 15.21
N LYS A 231 -3.25 -31.64 14.92
CA LYS A 231 -4.50 -32.38 14.74
C LYS A 231 -5.37 -31.75 13.67
N LYS A 232 -6.07 -32.58 12.91
CA LYS A 232 -7.15 -32.17 11.98
C LYS A 232 -8.42 -32.92 12.37
N GLN A 233 -9.47 -32.20 12.74
CA GLN A 233 -10.62 -32.75 13.46
C GLN A 233 -11.93 -32.05 13.08
N THR A 234 -13.01 -32.51 13.69
CA THR A 234 -14.31 -31.86 13.66
C THR A 234 -14.81 -31.50 15.06
N HIS A 235 -15.63 -30.46 15.14
CA HIS A 235 -16.38 -30.10 16.34
C HIS A 235 -17.90 -30.20 16.14
N GLN A 236 -18.40 -29.93 14.92
CA GLN A 236 -19.84 -29.93 14.59
C GLN A 236 -20.22 -30.89 13.45
N GLY A 237 -19.25 -31.39 12.69
CA GLY A 237 -19.48 -32.39 11.64
C GLY A 237 -19.64 -33.81 12.18
N TYR A 238 -20.11 -34.71 11.33
CA TYR A 238 -20.34 -36.12 11.68
C TYR A 238 -19.07 -36.84 12.19
N SER A 239 -17.93 -36.68 11.51
CA SER A 239 -16.64 -37.27 11.90
C SER A 239 -15.47 -36.34 11.53
N HIS A 240 -14.24 -36.67 11.94
CA HIS A 240 -13.06 -35.88 11.57
C HIS A 240 -12.80 -35.90 10.06
N GLU A 241 -13.17 -36.97 9.40
CA GLU A 241 -13.02 -37.21 7.96
C GLU A 241 -14.19 -36.66 7.15
N SER A 242 -15.31 -36.33 7.80
CA SER A 242 -16.52 -35.86 7.13
C SER A 242 -16.42 -34.41 6.62
N ALA A 243 -17.27 -34.08 5.65
CA ALA A 243 -17.48 -32.76 5.09
C ALA A 243 -18.73 -32.12 5.67
N TRP A 244 -18.58 -31.46 6.83
CA TRP A 244 -19.63 -30.66 7.44
C TRP A 244 -20.09 -29.55 6.49
N SER A 245 -21.39 -29.50 6.18
CA SER A 245 -21.93 -28.71 5.06
C SER A 245 -21.71 -27.21 5.22
N ARG A 246 -21.96 -26.67 6.43
CA ARG A 246 -21.72 -25.26 6.74
C ARG A 246 -20.23 -24.90 6.78
N GLY A 247 -19.36 -25.84 7.14
CA GLY A 247 -17.91 -25.66 7.00
C GLY A 247 -17.49 -25.48 5.54
N GLN A 248 -18.09 -26.25 4.62
CA GLN A 248 -17.86 -26.06 3.18
C GLN A 248 -18.45 -24.74 2.68
N ALA A 249 -19.59 -24.31 3.23
CA ALA A 249 -20.19 -23.01 2.94
C ALA A 249 -19.24 -21.86 3.32
N TRP A 250 -18.66 -21.89 4.53
CA TRP A 250 -17.66 -20.92 4.98
C TRP A 250 -16.39 -20.93 4.14
N ALA A 251 -15.92 -22.11 3.72
CA ALA A 251 -14.79 -22.20 2.80
C ALA A 251 -15.10 -21.53 1.46
N LEU A 252 -16.22 -21.88 0.83
CA LEU A 252 -16.64 -21.32 -0.45
C LEU A 252 -16.76 -19.78 -0.38
N TYR A 253 -17.53 -19.31 0.60
CA TYR A 253 -17.76 -17.87 0.77
C TYR A 253 -16.45 -17.17 1.13
N GLY A 254 -15.70 -17.68 2.12
CA GLY A 254 -14.49 -17.08 2.62
C GLY A 254 -13.40 -16.90 1.56
N TYR A 255 -13.19 -17.90 0.69
CA TYR A 255 -12.23 -17.77 -0.41
C TYR A 255 -12.73 -16.88 -1.55
N THR A 256 -14.03 -16.87 -1.81
CA THR A 256 -14.65 -15.90 -2.74
C THR A 256 -14.42 -14.47 -2.25
N MET A 257 -14.64 -14.22 -0.95
CA MET A 257 -14.41 -12.94 -0.28
C MET A 257 -12.91 -12.57 -0.30
N CYS A 258 -11.99 -13.51 -0.02
CA CYS A 258 -10.55 -13.25 -0.13
C CYS A 258 -10.16 -12.80 -1.54
N TYR A 259 -10.73 -13.42 -2.59
CA TYR A 259 -10.48 -12.98 -3.96
C TYR A 259 -11.02 -11.58 -4.24
N ARG A 260 -12.19 -11.21 -3.70
CA ARG A 260 -12.76 -9.86 -3.85
C ARG A 260 -11.75 -8.77 -3.44
N PHE A 261 -11.10 -8.92 -2.29
CA PHE A 261 -10.18 -7.92 -1.74
C PHE A 261 -8.77 -8.00 -2.32
N THR A 262 -8.27 -9.20 -2.59
CA THR A 262 -6.84 -9.39 -2.96
C THR A 262 -6.63 -9.46 -4.47
N ARG A 263 -7.65 -9.89 -5.22
CA ARG A 263 -7.56 -10.28 -6.64
C ARG A 263 -6.49 -11.35 -6.91
N ASP A 264 -6.03 -12.07 -5.88
CA ASP A 264 -5.06 -13.15 -6.02
C ASP A 264 -5.77 -14.41 -6.53
N LYS A 265 -5.40 -14.83 -7.75
CA LYS A 265 -6.06 -15.92 -8.48
C LYS A 265 -6.13 -17.23 -7.70
N LYS A 266 -5.19 -17.51 -6.80
CA LYS A 266 -5.23 -18.74 -6.00
C LYS A 266 -6.49 -18.85 -5.13
N TYR A 267 -7.04 -17.72 -4.66
CA TYR A 267 -8.27 -17.73 -3.88
C TYR A 267 -9.50 -17.95 -4.76
N LEU A 268 -9.48 -17.43 -6.00
CA LEU A 268 -10.52 -17.73 -6.98
C LEU A 268 -10.52 -19.22 -7.33
N GLU A 269 -9.34 -19.78 -7.61
CA GLU A 269 -9.18 -21.21 -7.90
C GLU A 269 -9.65 -22.07 -6.73
N GLN A 270 -9.24 -21.75 -5.50
CA GLN A 270 -9.70 -22.45 -4.31
C GLN A 270 -11.23 -22.38 -4.15
N ALA A 271 -11.84 -21.20 -4.32
CA ALA A 271 -13.29 -21.06 -4.25
C ALA A 271 -14.01 -21.88 -5.34
N GLU A 272 -13.49 -21.90 -6.57
CA GLU A 272 -14.04 -22.72 -7.66
C GLU A 272 -13.91 -24.22 -7.39
N HIS A 273 -12.83 -24.66 -6.75
CA HIS A 273 -12.64 -26.05 -6.35
C HIS A 273 -13.59 -26.47 -5.23
N VAL A 274 -13.78 -25.64 -4.20
CA VAL A 274 -14.76 -25.89 -3.14
C VAL A 274 -16.18 -25.88 -3.69
N ALA A 275 -16.51 -24.94 -4.59
CA ALA A 275 -17.80 -24.92 -5.28
C ALA A 275 -18.03 -26.21 -6.08
N LYS A 276 -17.00 -26.70 -6.77
CA LYS A 276 -17.07 -27.97 -7.50
C LYS A 276 -17.32 -29.15 -6.56
N PHE A 277 -16.58 -29.25 -5.44
CA PHE A 277 -16.81 -30.28 -4.43
C PHE A 277 -18.28 -30.30 -3.97
N ILE A 278 -18.81 -29.13 -3.58
CA ILE A 278 -20.19 -29.00 -3.10
C ILE A 278 -21.20 -29.41 -4.18
N LEU A 279 -21.09 -28.83 -5.38
CA LEU A 279 -22.11 -28.95 -6.43
C LEU A 279 -22.13 -30.31 -7.12
N ASP A 280 -20.97 -30.98 -7.18
CA ASP A 280 -20.84 -32.31 -7.78
C ASP A 280 -20.94 -33.43 -6.72
N HIS A 281 -21.14 -33.08 -5.44
CA HIS A 281 -21.22 -34.07 -4.38
C HIS A 281 -22.40 -35.02 -4.62
N PRO A 282 -22.22 -36.36 -4.64
CA PRO A 282 -23.27 -37.31 -5.00
C PRO A 282 -24.46 -37.31 -4.03
N ARG A 283 -24.24 -36.79 -2.80
CA ARG A 283 -25.26 -36.68 -1.75
C ARG A 283 -25.87 -35.28 -1.62
N LEU A 284 -25.54 -34.33 -2.50
CA LEU A 284 -26.27 -33.07 -2.58
C LEU A 284 -27.66 -33.32 -3.18
N PRO A 285 -28.77 -33.08 -2.45
CA PRO A 285 -30.09 -33.39 -2.97
C PRO A 285 -30.53 -32.48 -4.11
N LYS A 286 -31.63 -32.88 -4.78
CA LYS A 286 -32.12 -32.21 -5.99
C LYS A 286 -32.55 -30.76 -5.76
N ASP A 287 -33.08 -30.45 -4.58
CA ASP A 287 -33.44 -29.09 -4.14
C ASP A 287 -32.20 -28.23 -3.79
N LYS A 288 -30.99 -28.81 -3.86
CA LYS A 288 -29.70 -28.21 -3.54
C LYS A 288 -29.56 -27.64 -2.13
N VAL A 289 -30.48 -27.94 -1.21
CA VAL A 289 -30.25 -27.69 0.21
C VAL A 289 -29.39 -28.86 0.72
N PRO A 290 -28.26 -28.67 1.43
CA PRO A 290 -27.45 -29.80 1.87
C PRO A 290 -28.03 -30.42 3.15
N TYR A 291 -27.69 -31.68 3.41
CA TYR A 291 -27.79 -32.26 4.76
C TYR A 291 -26.79 -31.56 5.68
N TYR A 292 -26.96 -31.65 7.00
CA TYR A 292 -26.04 -30.99 7.95
C TYR A 292 -24.57 -31.38 7.72
N ASP A 293 -24.31 -32.59 7.24
CA ASP A 293 -23.01 -33.09 6.84
C ASP A 293 -23.15 -33.90 5.54
N PHE A 294 -22.25 -33.69 4.59
CA PHE A 294 -22.27 -34.39 3.30
C PHE A 294 -21.98 -35.88 3.45
N ASP A 295 -21.30 -36.28 4.54
CA ASP A 295 -20.86 -37.64 4.77
C ASP A 295 -21.66 -38.44 5.80
N ALA A 296 -22.70 -37.84 6.39
CA ALA A 296 -23.51 -38.52 7.40
C ALA A 296 -24.13 -39.84 6.86
N PRO A 297 -24.03 -40.94 7.62
CA PRO A 297 -24.42 -42.27 7.16
C PRO A 297 -25.94 -42.46 7.09
N GLY A 298 -26.71 -41.64 7.82
CA GLY A 298 -28.17 -41.73 7.85
C GLY A 298 -28.86 -41.12 6.62
N ILE A 299 -28.13 -40.53 5.67
CA ILE A 299 -28.71 -39.91 4.47
C ILE A 299 -29.52 -40.97 3.69
N PRO A 300 -30.79 -40.71 3.32
CA PRO A 300 -31.45 -39.40 3.24
C PRO A 300 -32.25 -38.93 4.47
N ASN A 301 -32.22 -39.68 5.59
CA ASN A 301 -32.99 -39.39 6.81
C ASN A 301 -32.28 -38.44 7.79
N GLU A 302 -31.15 -37.85 7.38
CA GLU A 302 -30.42 -36.87 8.18
C GLU A 302 -31.09 -35.49 8.10
N PRO A 303 -30.95 -34.63 9.12
CA PRO A 303 -31.51 -33.31 9.08
C PRO A 303 -30.81 -32.44 8.03
N ARG A 304 -31.57 -31.50 7.48
CA ARG A 304 -31.11 -30.50 6.50
C ARG A 304 -30.34 -29.38 7.21
N ASP A 305 -29.61 -28.61 6.43
CA ASP A 305 -29.06 -27.35 6.91
C ASP A 305 -29.33 -26.20 5.93
N ALA A 306 -30.48 -25.57 6.10
CA ALA A 306 -30.87 -24.39 5.33
C ALA A 306 -29.88 -23.23 5.47
N SER A 307 -29.18 -23.11 6.61
CA SER A 307 -28.16 -22.09 6.81
C SER A 307 -26.94 -22.28 5.88
N ALA A 308 -26.51 -23.53 5.68
CA ALA A 308 -25.46 -23.86 4.72
C ALA A 308 -25.91 -23.53 3.29
N ALA A 309 -27.13 -23.89 2.90
CA ALA A 309 -27.67 -23.55 1.58
C ALA A 309 -27.70 -22.03 1.34
N ALA A 310 -28.16 -21.25 2.32
CA ALA A 310 -28.24 -19.80 2.23
C ALA A 310 -26.85 -19.16 2.05
N CYS A 311 -25.87 -19.60 2.84
CA CYS A 311 -24.48 -19.14 2.70
C CYS A 311 -23.86 -19.56 1.36
N ILE A 312 -24.04 -20.82 0.93
CA ILE A 312 -23.53 -21.31 -0.35
C ILE A 312 -24.14 -20.49 -1.50
N ALA A 313 -25.45 -20.26 -1.49
CA ALA A 313 -26.11 -19.46 -2.52
C ALA A 313 -25.54 -18.04 -2.58
N SER A 314 -25.38 -17.37 -1.43
CA SER A 314 -24.76 -16.05 -1.36
C SER A 314 -23.33 -16.05 -1.92
N GLY A 315 -22.51 -17.02 -1.53
CA GLY A 315 -21.13 -17.19 -2.01
C GLY A 315 -21.05 -17.47 -3.51
N LEU A 316 -21.94 -18.33 -4.04
CA LEU A 316 -22.00 -18.67 -5.47
C LEU A 316 -22.42 -17.46 -6.32
N TYR A 317 -23.37 -16.63 -5.86
CA TYR A 317 -23.71 -15.40 -6.58
C TYR A 317 -22.53 -14.44 -6.69
N GLU A 318 -21.68 -14.35 -5.67
CA GLU A 318 -20.48 -13.52 -5.75
C GLU A 318 -19.38 -14.17 -6.58
N LEU A 319 -19.16 -15.48 -6.43
CA LEU A 319 -18.19 -16.23 -7.24
C LEU A 319 -18.51 -16.15 -8.75
N ALA A 320 -19.80 -16.17 -9.10
CA ALA A 320 -20.27 -16.00 -10.47
C ALA A 320 -19.84 -14.67 -11.10
N GLN A 321 -19.56 -13.63 -10.30
CA GLN A 321 -19.06 -12.34 -10.83
C GLN A 321 -17.59 -12.39 -11.27
N TYR A 322 -16.86 -13.43 -10.86
CA TYR A 322 -15.42 -13.55 -11.08
C TYR A 322 -15.05 -14.74 -11.99
N SER A 323 -15.86 -15.80 -11.94
CA SER A 323 -15.57 -17.07 -12.61
C SER A 323 -16.09 -17.13 -14.04
N LYS A 324 -15.36 -17.85 -14.91
CA LYS A 324 -15.85 -18.25 -16.23
C LYS A 324 -17.03 -19.23 -16.17
N LYS A 325 -17.26 -19.87 -15.03
CA LYS A 325 -18.38 -20.79 -14.76
C LYS A 325 -19.62 -20.08 -14.20
N ALA A 326 -19.72 -18.76 -14.38
CA ALA A 326 -20.82 -17.94 -13.90
C ALA A 326 -22.23 -18.53 -14.14
N PRO A 327 -22.56 -19.10 -15.32
CA PRO A 327 -23.88 -19.69 -15.54
C PRO A 327 -24.18 -20.89 -14.62
N VAL A 328 -23.18 -21.72 -14.35
CA VAL A 328 -23.31 -22.90 -13.47
C VAL A 328 -23.56 -22.46 -12.03
N TYR A 329 -22.77 -21.51 -11.55
CA TYR A 329 -22.89 -21.00 -10.19
C TYR A 329 -24.19 -20.22 -9.97
N THR A 330 -24.59 -19.40 -10.95
CA THR A 330 -25.87 -18.68 -10.91
C THR A 330 -27.05 -19.64 -10.90
N ALA A 331 -27.04 -20.66 -11.76
CA ALA A 331 -28.12 -21.64 -11.80
C ALA A 331 -28.23 -22.42 -10.48
N ALA A 332 -27.11 -22.87 -9.92
CA ALA A 332 -27.10 -23.56 -8.63
C ALA A 332 -27.59 -22.66 -7.48
N ALA A 333 -27.14 -21.40 -7.42
CA ALA A 333 -27.59 -20.43 -6.43
C ALA A 333 -29.09 -20.13 -6.56
N ASN A 334 -29.60 -19.97 -7.79
CA ASN A 334 -31.03 -19.80 -8.05
C ASN A 334 -31.85 -20.99 -7.53
N THR A 335 -31.44 -22.23 -7.82
CA THR A 335 -32.13 -23.43 -7.31
C THR A 335 -32.15 -23.49 -5.78
N MET A 336 -31.03 -23.12 -5.13
CA MET A 336 -30.96 -23.08 -3.66
C MET A 336 -31.92 -22.03 -3.10
N VAL A 337 -31.89 -20.79 -3.60
CA VAL A 337 -32.79 -19.73 -3.11
C VAL A 337 -34.25 -20.07 -3.42
N GLU A 338 -34.56 -20.60 -4.60
CA GLU A 338 -35.92 -21.04 -4.94
C GLU A 338 -36.43 -22.12 -3.98
N SER A 339 -35.59 -23.10 -3.66
CA SER A 339 -35.94 -24.17 -2.72
C SER A 339 -36.14 -23.61 -1.31
N LEU A 340 -35.23 -22.74 -0.86
CA LEU A 340 -35.35 -22.07 0.43
C LEU A 340 -36.64 -21.25 0.52
N THR A 341 -36.96 -20.46 -0.51
CA THR A 341 -38.18 -19.65 -0.59
C THR A 341 -39.45 -20.50 -0.60
N LYS A 342 -39.48 -21.59 -1.38
CA LYS A 342 -40.69 -22.40 -1.59
C LYS A 342 -40.97 -23.38 -0.45
N SER A 343 -39.93 -23.96 0.14
CA SER A 343 -40.09 -25.13 1.02
C SER A 343 -39.48 -25.00 2.41
N TYR A 344 -38.64 -23.99 2.66
CA TYR A 344 -37.97 -23.80 3.95
C TYR A 344 -38.35 -22.48 4.63
N ARG A 345 -39.10 -21.60 3.97
CA ARG A 345 -39.52 -20.32 4.53
C ARG A 345 -40.57 -20.53 5.62
N SER A 346 -40.41 -19.84 6.75
CA SER A 346 -41.41 -19.84 7.81
C SER A 346 -42.74 -19.25 7.31
N PRO A 347 -43.89 -19.85 7.68
CA PRO A 347 -45.18 -19.17 7.56
C PRO A 347 -45.16 -17.82 8.30
N ILE A 348 -45.88 -16.84 7.74
CA ILE A 348 -45.95 -15.48 8.30
C ILE A 348 -46.63 -15.54 9.67
N GLY A 349 -46.01 -14.93 10.69
CA GLY A 349 -46.54 -14.90 12.05
C GLY A 349 -46.12 -16.08 12.92
N GLU A 350 -45.57 -17.14 12.32
CA GLU A 350 -45.10 -18.32 13.04
C GLU A 350 -43.60 -18.22 13.39
N ASN A 351 -43.10 -19.21 14.12
CA ASN A 351 -41.68 -19.40 14.44
C ASN A 351 -40.99 -18.14 14.98
N LYS A 352 -41.73 -17.33 15.74
CA LYS A 352 -41.23 -16.12 16.41
C LYS A 352 -40.53 -15.13 15.47
N GLY A 353 -40.91 -15.12 14.19
CA GLY A 353 -40.40 -14.15 13.22
C GLY A 353 -39.11 -14.55 12.50
N PHE A 354 -38.63 -15.80 12.62
CA PHE A 354 -37.52 -16.28 11.78
C PHE A 354 -37.97 -16.42 10.31
N LEU A 355 -37.06 -16.21 9.36
CA LEU A 355 -37.34 -16.27 7.92
C LEU A 355 -37.25 -17.70 7.39
N LEU A 356 -36.23 -18.46 7.79
CA LEU A 356 -35.99 -19.84 7.36
C LEU A 356 -36.10 -20.85 8.50
N LEU A 357 -36.55 -22.05 8.16
CA LEU A 357 -36.64 -23.25 9.00
C LEU A 357 -35.55 -24.26 8.62
N HIS A 358 -35.51 -25.38 9.35
CA HIS A 358 -34.71 -26.56 9.03
C HIS A 358 -33.20 -26.32 8.85
N SER A 359 -32.62 -25.52 9.75
CA SER A 359 -31.17 -25.42 9.91
C SER A 359 -30.68 -26.35 11.02
N THR A 360 -29.41 -26.76 10.94
CA THR A 360 -28.82 -27.65 11.95
C THR A 360 -27.51 -27.07 12.48
N GLY A 361 -27.51 -26.60 13.74
CA GLY A 361 -26.37 -26.04 14.43
C GLY A 361 -25.28 -27.07 14.71
N SER A 362 -25.51 -28.00 15.63
CA SER A 362 -24.57 -29.08 15.95
C SER A 362 -25.30 -30.37 16.28
N LYS A 363 -25.44 -31.25 15.28
CA LYS A 363 -26.05 -32.58 15.46
C LYS A 363 -25.25 -33.44 16.46
N PRO A 364 -23.91 -33.57 16.36
CA PRO A 364 -23.14 -34.35 17.33
C PRO A 364 -23.23 -33.80 18.75
N GLY A 365 -23.44 -32.48 18.89
CA GLY A 365 -23.64 -31.80 20.17
C GLY A 365 -25.07 -31.83 20.70
N ASN A 366 -25.99 -32.52 20.01
CA ASN A 366 -27.44 -32.53 20.30
C ASN A 366 -28.02 -31.11 20.50
N SER A 367 -27.63 -30.17 19.64
CA SER A 367 -27.94 -28.76 19.80
C SER A 367 -28.40 -28.16 18.47
N GLU A 368 -29.53 -27.44 18.52
CA GLU A 368 -30.06 -26.68 17.39
C GLU A 368 -30.28 -27.57 16.15
N ILE A 369 -30.92 -28.74 16.32
CA ILE A 369 -31.20 -29.67 15.23
C ILE A 369 -32.59 -29.38 14.67
N ASP A 370 -32.68 -29.15 13.36
CA ASP A 370 -33.93 -28.89 12.64
C ASP A 370 -34.73 -27.70 13.21
N VAL A 371 -34.05 -26.55 13.35
CA VAL A 371 -34.59 -25.31 13.92
C VAL A 371 -34.25 -24.11 13.03
N PRO A 372 -34.96 -22.97 13.17
CA PRO A 372 -34.52 -21.72 12.56
C PRO A 372 -33.24 -21.18 13.22
N LEU A 373 -32.36 -20.53 12.46
CA LEU A 373 -31.11 -19.95 12.95
C LEU A 373 -30.90 -18.55 12.39
N SER A 374 -30.49 -17.60 13.23
CA SER A 374 -30.37 -16.18 12.84
C SER A 374 -29.39 -15.92 11.70
N TYR A 375 -28.33 -16.73 11.58
CA TYR A 375 -27.40 -16.64 10.45
C TYR A 375 -27.97 -17.23 9.17
N ALA A 376 -28.91 -18.18 9.23
CA ALA A 376 -29.62 -18.64 8.04
C ALA A 376 -30.40 -17.49 7.41
N ASP A 377 -31.14 -16.73 8.25
CA ASP A 377 -31.89 -15.55 7.82
C ASP A 377 -30.98 -14.46 7.23
N TYR A 378 -29.82 -14.20 7.86
CA TYR A 378 -28.85 -13.23 7.36
C TYR A 378 -28.35 -13.57 5.95
N TYR A 379 -27.84 -14.79 5.75
CA TYR A 379 -27.31 -15.19 4.43
C TYR A 379 -28.42 -15.39 3.40
N TYR A 380 -29.65 -15.72 3.83
CA TYR A 380 -30.80 -15.80 2.93
C TYR A 380 -31.18 -14.42 2.40
N MET A 381 -31.26 -13.41 3.28
CA MET A 381 -31.51 -12.02 2.88
C MET A 381 -30.39 -11.50 1.98
N GLU A 382 -29.13 -11.82 2.30
CA GLU A 382 -28.01 -11.46 1.44
C GLU A 382 -28.10 -12.15 0.06
N ALA A 383 -28.42 -13.44 0.01
CA ALA A 383 -28.59 -14.18 -1.23
C ALA A 383 -29.76 -13.65 -2.08
N LEU A 384 -30.88 -13.24 -1.46
CA LEU A 384 -32.00 -12.59 -2.14
C LEU A 384 -31.59 -11.24 -2.75
N LEU A 385 -30.80 -10.44 -2.03
CA LEU A 385 -30.27 -9.18 -2.56
C LEU A 385 -29.30 -9.42 -3.72
N ARG A 386 -28.39 -10.40 -3.58
CA ARG A 386 -27.46 -10.78 -4.65
C ARG A 386 -28.18 -11.34 -5.86
N SER A 387 -29.26 -12.13 -5.70
CA SER A 387 -30.04 -12.67 -6.81
C SER A 387 -30.73 -11.56 -7.62
N LYS A 388 -31.27 -10.52 -6.96
CA LYS A 388 -31.78 -9.30 -7.61
C LYS A 388 -30.75 -8.68 -8.55
N HIS A 389 -29.51 -8.60 -8.07
CA HIS A 389 -28.41 -7.99 -8.80
C HIS A 389 -28.02 -8.80 -10.05
N MET A 390 -28.11 -10.13 -10.00
CA MET A 390 -27.86 -11.00 -11.16
C MET A 390 -28.91 -10.85 -12.27
N HIS A 391 -30.19 -10.67 -11.91
CA HIS A 391 -31.29 -10.56 -12.87
C HIS A 391 -31.33 -9.20 -13.58
N ASN A 392 -30.83 -8.14 -12.94
CA ASN A 392 -30.91 -6.79 -13.49
C ASN A 392 -29.86 -6.46 -14.57
N LYS A 393 -28.99 -7.39 -15.03
CA LYS A 393 -27.83 -7.14 -15.94
C LYS A 393 -26.96 -5.90 -15.59
N MET A 394 -27.19 -5.30 -14.43
CA MET A 394 -26.57 -4.10 -13.91
C MET A 394 -25.91 -4.45 -12.58
N PHE A 395 -25.04 -5.44 -12.63
CA PHE A 395 -23.73 -5.23 -12.05
C PHE A 395 -22.74 -5.18 -13.21
N ALA A 396 -22.46 -3.96 -13.66
CA ALA A 396 -21.06 -3.63 -13.73
C ALA A 396 -20.49 -4.01 -12.35
N LEU A 397 -19.44 -4.85 -12.30
CA LEU A 397 -18.46 -4.84 -11.19
C LEU A 397 -18.47 -3.45 -10.59
N PRO A 398 -18.56 -3.23 -9.25
CA PRO A 398 -18.69 -1.88 -8.69
C PRO A 398 -17.85 -0.96 -9.54
N LYS A 399 -18.50 -0.15 -10.41
CA LYS A 399 -17.81 0.47 -11.56
C LYS A 399 -16.53 1.00 -10.97
N PRO A 400 -15.32 0.57 -11.39
CA PRO A 400 -14.11 0.93 -10.69
C PRO A 400 -14.21 2.39 -10.36
N VAL A 401 -14.40 2.68 -9.07
CA VAL A 401 -14.67 4.04 -8.65
C VAL A 401 -13.47 4.79 -9.14
N LEU A 402 -13.68 5.84 -9.94
CA LEU A 402 -12.62 6.72 -10.40
C LEU A 402 -11.61 6.90 -9.27
N LYS A 403 -10.46 6.24 -9.41
CA LYS A 403 -9.42 6.18 -8.39
C LYS A 403 -8.23 6.92 -8.93
N LEU A 404 -7.82 7.93 -8.18
CA LEU A 404 -6.64 8.71 -8.46
C LEU A 404 -5.50 8.16 -7.59
N PRO A 405 -4.25 8.16 -8.10
CA PRO A 405 -3.10 7.88 -7.26
C PRO A 405 -2.97 8.96 -6.17
N ALA A 406 -2.34 8.65 -5.05
CA ALA A 406 -2.14 9.56 -3.92
C ALA A 406 -1.49 10.90 -4.32
N ILE A 407 -0.62 10.89 -5.33
CA ILE A 407 0.05 12.10 -5.83
C ILE A 407 -0.92 13.07 -6.56
N ILE A 408 -2.07 12.58 -7.04
CA ILE A 408 -3.14 13.40 -7.64
C ILE A 408 -4.27 13.54 -6.64
N ALA A 409 -4.17 14.56 -5.78
CA ALA A 409 -5.12 14.81 -4.71
C ALA A 409 -5.40 16.30 -4.53
N SER A 410 -6.28 16.63 -3.58
CA SER A 410 -6.41 18.00 -3.08
C SER A 410 -5.11 18.45 -2.42
N ASN A 411 -4.89 19.77 -2.31
CA ASN A 411 -3.67 20.40 -1.79
C ASN A 411 -2.40 20.20 -2.64
N MET A 412 -2.45 19.50 -3.78
CA MET A 412 -1.25 19.28 -4.60
C MET A 412 -0.72 20.57 -5.24
N VAL A 413 0.55 20.51 -5.69
CA VAL A 413 1.13 21.49 -6.62
C VAL A 413 1.35 20.80 -7.96
N LEU A 414 0.86 21.39 -9.04
CA LEU A 414 1.21 20.99 -10.41
C LEU A 414 2.29 21.92 -10.96
N GLN A 415 3.23 21.34 -11.71
CA GLN A 415 4.26 22.12 -12.38
C GLN A 415 3.63 23.16 -13.32
N GLN A 416 4.09 24.41 -13.23
CA GLN A 416 3.60 25.53 -14.04
C GLN A 416 4.12 25.48 -15.48
N GLN A 417 3.39 26.15 -16.37
CA GLN A 417 3.77 26.39 -17.78
C GLN A 417 4.20 25.12 -18.53
N THR A 418 3.49 24.02 -18.30
CA THR A 418 3.76 22.74 -18.97
C THR A 418 2.45 22.01 -19.25
N ASN A 419 2.54 20.92 -20.01
CA ASN A 419 1.50 19.91 -20.03
C ASN A 419 1.81 18.90 -18.92
N THR A 420 0.94 18.80 -17.92
CA THR A 420 1.06 17.82 -16.83
C THR A 420 0.10 16.66 -17.05
N PRO A 421 0.51 15.40 -16.88
CA PRO A 421 -0.43 14.30 -16.93
C PRO A 421 -1.27 14.24 -15.66
N LEU A 422 -2.53 13.89 -15.84
CA LEU A 422 -3.39 13.32 -14.82
C LEU A 422 -3.71 11.89 -15.24
N TRP A 423 -3.74 10.97 -14.28
CA TRP A 423 -4.01 9.57 -14.53
C TRP A 423 -4.73 8.93 -13.36
N GLY A 424 -5.22 7.71 -13.58
CA GLY A 424 -5.87 6.92 -12.57
C GLY A 424 -6.43 5.63 -13.15
N SER A 425 -7.32 5.00 -12.38
CA SER A 425 -8.12 3.87 -12.84
C SER A 425 -9.60 4.19 -12.80
N ALA A 426 -10.34 3.66 -13.76
CA ALA A 426 -11.79 3.76 -13.87
C ALA A 426 -12.34 2.48 -14.52
N ALA A 427 -13.65 2.41 -14.75
CA ALA A 427 -14.22 1.28 -15.49
C ALA A 427 -13.55 1.10 -16.87
N PRO A 428 -13.29 -0.14 -17.33
CA PRO A 428 -12.74 -0.36 -18.66
C PRO A 428 -13.56 0.35 -19.73
N ASN A 429 -12.87 1.01 -20.67
CA ASN A 429 -13.48 1.82 -21.74
C ASN A 429 -14.32 3.03 -21.27
N ALA A 430 -14.30 3.39 -19.98
CA ALA A 430 -15.01 4.57 -19.48
C ALA A 430 -14.46 5.86 -20.09
N THR A 431 -15.36 6.78 -20.43
CA THR A 431 -14.98 8.15 -20.80
C THR A 431 -14.72 8.95 -19.53
N ILE A 432 -13.53 9.54 -19.44
CA ILE A 432 -13.11 10.39 -18.33
C ILE A 432 -13.13 11.84 -18.81
N ALA A 433 -13.87 12.68 -18.11
CA ALA A 433 -13.91 14.13 -18.33
C ALA A 433 -13.13 14.83 -17.22
N VAL A 434 -12.25 15.74 -17.59
CA VAL A 434 -11.51 16.62 -16.67
C VAL A 434 -11.82 18.07 -16.99
N GLN A 435 -12.15 18.86 -15.98
CA GLN A 435 -12.33 20.30 -16.10
C GLN A 435 -11.46 21.04 -15.09
N THR A 436 -10.77 22.07 -15.56
CA THR A 436 -9.84 22.87 -14.75
C THR A 436 -10.39 24.26 -14.51
N SER A 437 -10.33 24.76 -13.26
CA SER A 437 -10.96 26.04 -12.91
C SER A 437 -10.21 27.29 -13.39
N TRP A 438 -8.91 27.18 -13.70
CA TRP A 438 -8.10 28.34 -14.12
C TRP A 438 -8.38 28.83 -15.54
N ASN A 439 -8.99 28.01 -16.39
CA ASN A 439 -9.33 28.36 -17.77
C ASN A 439 -10.69 27.77 -18.22
N MET A 440 -11.41 27.11 -17.30
CA MET A 440 -12.68 26.41 -17.56
C MET A 440 -12.64 25.35 -18.67
N LYS A 441 -11.44 24.99 -19.16
CA LYS A 441 -11.26 24.05 -20.26
C LYS A 441 -11.64 22.63 -19.84
N LYS A 442 -12.30 21.92 -20.76
CA LYS A 442 -12.65 20.51 -20.62
C LYS A 442 -11.70 19.65 -21.46
N TYR A 443 -11.22 18.58 -20.85
CA TYR A 443 -10.40 17.55 -21.47
C TYR A 443 -11.16 16.22 -21.38
N THR A 444 -10.96 15.35 -22.35
CA THR A 444 -11.55 14.01 -22.33
C THR A 444 -10.49 12.96 -22.63
N SER A 445 -10.63 11.80 -22.01
CA SER A 445 -9.82 10.61 -22.27
C SER A 445 -10.69 9.36 -22.12
N ARG A 446 -10.19 8.21 -22.54
CA ARG A 446 -10.87 6.93 -22.40
C ARG A 446 -9.95 5.97 -21.64
N ALA A 447 -10.50 5.30 -20.63
CA ALA A 447 -9.80 4.23 -19.94
C ALA A 447 -9.56 3.05 -20.88
N ASP A 448 -8.40 2.43 -20.80
CA ASP A 448 -8.04 1.25 -21.58
C ASP A 448 -8.86 0.01 -21.15
N ALA A 449 -8.63 -1.13 -21.83
CA ALA A 449 -9.29 -2.40 -21.49
C ALA A 449 -8.97 -2.91 -20.07
N LYS A 450 -7.90 -2.41 -19.45
CA LYS A 450 -7.49 -2.71 -18.07
C LYS A 450 -7.97 -1.63 -17.08
N GLY A 451 -8.72 -0.63 -17.54
CA GLY A 451 -9.26 0.46 -16.74
C GLY A 451 -8.28 1.60 -16.46
N ASN A 452 -7.05 1.60 -16.97
CA ASN A 452 -6.11 2.71 -16.76
C ASN A 452 -6.43 3.86 -17.73
N TRP A 453 -6.35 5.10 -17.26
CA TRP A 453 -6.49 6.27 -18.11
C TRP A 453 -5.39 7.28 -17.80
N LYS A 454 -5.01 8.06 -18.80
CA LYS A 454 -4.08 9.18 -18.70
C LYS A 454 -4.52 10.28 -19.65
N LEU A 455 -4.34 11.53 -19.26
CA LEU A 455 -4.57 12.69 -20.11
C LEU A 455 -3.66 13.85 -19.72
N MET A 456 -3.34 14.69 -20.69
CA MET A 456 -2.48 15.86 -20.48
C MET A 456 -3.34 17.11 -20.25
N VAL A 457 -3.02 17.85 -19.21
CA VAL A 457 -3.63 19.15 -18.87
C VAL A 457 -2.59 20.24 -18.99
N SER A 458 -2.91 21.33 -19.69
CA SER A 458 -2.04 22.50 -19.77
C SER A 458 -2.19 23.37 -18.51
N THR A 459 -1.06 23.66 -17.85
CA THR A 459 -1.01 24.49 -16.65
C THR A 459 -0.58 25.93 -16.98
N PRO A 460 -1.17 26.94 -16.31
CA PRO A 460 -0.82 28.35 -16.51
C PRO A 460 0.51 28.69 -15.82
N LYS A 461 0.86 29.98 -15.78
CA LYS A 461 1.84 30.51 -14.82
C LYS A 461 1.36 30.23 -13.38
N ALA A 462 2.31 30.21 -12.44
CA ALA A 462 2.08 29.99 -11.02
C ALA A 462 0.91 30.80 -10.45
N GLY A 463 0.16 30.18 -9.54
CA GLY A 463 -1.04 30.76 -8.93
C GLY A 463 -1.93 29.71 -8.24
N GLY A 464 -3.12 30.13 -7.83
CA GLY A 464 -4.09 29.32 -7.10
C GLY A 464 -4.61 30.03 -5.84
N PRO A 465 -5.44 29.37 -5.02
CA PRO A 465 -5.88 27.98 -5.15
C PRO A 465 -6.88 27.78 -6.29
N TYR A 466 -6.70 26.72 -7.06
CA TYR A 466 -7.63 26.26 -8.09
C TYR A 466 -8.33 24.96 -7.70
N SER A 467 -9.26 24.52 -8.55
CA SER A 467 -9.87 23.20 -8.49
C SER A 467 -9.80 22.47 -9.83
N ILE A 468 -9.83 21.14 -9.74
CA ILE A 468 -9.94 20.24 -10.89
C ILE A 468 -11.12 19.30 -10.61
N THR A 469 -12.06 19.20 -11.54
CA THR A 469 -13.13 18.20 -11.48
C THR A 469 -12.83 17.09 -12.46
N ILE A 470 -12.81 15.84 -11.98
CA ILE A 470 -12.56 14.62 -12.75
C ILE A 470 -13.80 13.74 -12.62
N SER A 471 -14.34 13.23 -13.73
CA SER A 471 -15.60 12.48 -13.73
C SER A 471 -15.59 11.36 -14.76
N ASP A 472 -16.05 10.18 -14.36
CA ASP A 472 -16.41 9.05 -15.23
C ASP A 472 -17.94 8.89 -15.36
N GLY A 473 -18.68 9.93 -14.97
CA GLY A 473 -20.12 9.91 -14.68
C GLY A 473 -20.43 10.31 -13.24
N LYS A 474 -19.46 10.17 -12.32
CA LYS A 474 -19.53 10.72 -10.96
C LYS A 474 -18.37 11.71 -10.72
N PRO A 475 -18.64 13.00 -10.46
CA PRO A 475 -17.58 13.99 -10.32
C PRO A 475 -16.84 13.87 -8.98
N VAL A 476 -15.51 13.86 -9.05
CA VAL A 476 -14.56 14.05 -7.95
C VAL A 476 -13.92 15.42 -8.12
N MET A 477 -13.95 16.25 -7.08
CA MET A 477 -13.35 17.59 -7.11
C MET A 477 -12.09 17.64 -6.25
N LEU A 478 -10.95 17.85 -6.89
CA LEU A 478 -9.69 18.21 -6.24
C LEU A 478 -9.72 19.70 -5.91
N LYS A 479 -9.48 20.06 -4.66
CA LYS A 479 -9.50 21.44 -4.15
C LYS A 479 -8.11 21.89 -3.73
N ASN A 480 -7.91 23.21 -3.63
CA ASN A 480 -6.64 23.80 -3.21
C ASN A 480 -5.45 23.31 -4.07
N VAL A 481 -5.67 23.20 -5.37
CA VAL A 481 -4.64 22.84 -6.34
C VAL A 481 -3.84 24.09 -6.67
N MET A 482 -2.54 24.08 -6.36
CA MET A 482 -1.64 25.18 -6.70
C MET A 482 -0.94 24.88 -8.03
N ILE A 483 -0.62 25.92 -8.78
CA ILE A 483 0.27 25.85 -9.94
C ILE A 483 1.59 26.51 -9.53
N GLY A 484 2.72 25.84 -9.73
CA GLY A 484 4.01 26.32 -9.23
C GLY A 484 5.18 25.42 -9.63
N GLU A 485 6.18 25.31 -8.77
CA GLU A 485 7.37 24.48 -9.01
C GLU A 485 7.27 23.17 -8.22
N VAL A 486 7.60 22.05 -8.85
CA VAL A 486 7.57 20.73 -8.20
C VAL A 486 8.94 20.09 -8.23
N TRP A 487 9.45 19.71 -7.06
CA TRP A 487 10.74 19.05 -6.90
C TRP A 487 10.59 17.72 -6.16
N LEU A 488 11.42 16.75 -6.51
CA LEU A 488 11.55 15.47 -5.81
C LEU A 488 12.87 15.45 -5.03
N CYS A 489 12.86 15.13 -3.75
CA CYS A 489 14.06 14.81 -2.99
C CYS A 489 14.11 13.31 -2.67
N SER A 490 15.26 12.70 -2.97
CA SER A 490 15.48 11.27 -2.82
C SER A 490 16.92 10.96 -2.39
N GLY A 491 17.14 9.71 -1.99
CA GLY A 491 18.41 9.22 -1.44
C GLY A 491 18.26 8.66 -0.03
N GLN A 492 19.38 8.60 0.68
CA GLN A 492 19.46 7.92 1.97
C GLN A 492 19.37 8.87 3.17
N SER A 493 20.02 8.53 4.29
CA SER A 493 19.76 9.07 5.61
C SER A 493 19.99 10.58 5.73
N ASN A 494 20.98 11.13 5.00
CA ASN A 494 21.22 12.58 4.98
C ASN A 494 20.13 13.36 4.22
N MET A 495 19.51 12.80 3.18
CA MET A 495 18.29 13.37 2.58
C MET A 495 17.07 13.17 3.48
N GLU A 496 16.96 11.98 4.09
CA GLU A 496 15.82 11.59 4.90
C GLU A 496 15.69 12.37 6.20
N MET A 497 16.83 12.78 6.78
CA MET A 497 16.92 13.36 8.12
C MET A 497 15.86 14.46 8.30
N PRO A 498 14.88 14.25 9.20
CA PRO A 498 13.79 15.18 9.35
C PRO A 498 14.27 16.47 10.04
N VAL A 499 13.50 17.56 9.95
CA VAL A 499 13.85 18.83 10.62
C VAL A 499 14.05 18.64 12.12
N LYS A 500 13.28 17.76 12.78
CA LYS A 500 13.48 17.40 14.20
C LYS A 500 14.78 16.65 14.51
N GLY A 501 15.51 16.21 13.50
CA GLY A 501 16.68 15.34 13.62
C GLY A 501 16.35 13.86 13.88
N PHE A 502 17.39 13.05 13.94
CA PHE A 502 17.29 11.67 14.42
C PHE A 502 17.56 11.61 15.93
N ARG A 503 17.31 10.44 16.54
CA ARG A 503 17.62 10.23 17.95
C ARG A 503 19.11 10.54 18.21
N ASN A 504 19.36 11.47 19.14
CA ASN A 504 20.70 11.94 19.53
C ASN A 504 21.50 12.62 18.40
N GLN A 505 20.85 13.06 17.32
CA GLN A 505 21.52 13.68 16.18
C GLN A 505 20.71 14.91 15.76
N PRO A 506 21.06 16.09 16.30
CA PRO A 506 20.27 17.30 16.14
C PRO A 506 20.42 17.90 14.74
N ILE A 507 19.48 18.78 14.41
CA ILE A 507 19.60 19.74 13.31
C ILE A 507 19.78 21.13 13.92
N LEU A 508 20.70 21.93 13.37
CA LEU A 508 20.85 23.32 13.80
C LEU A 508 19.59 24.11 13.45
N ALA A 509 19.11 24.93 14.38
CA ALA A 509 17.90 25.73 14.26
C ALA A 509 16.61 24.92 13.95
N ALA A 510 16.54 23.68 14.45
CA ALA A 510 15.41 22.78 14.19
C ALA A 510 14.08 23.36 14.66
N GLU A 511 14.00 23.82 15.91
CA GLU A 511 12.76 24.30 16.50
C GLU A 511 12.32 25.65 15.90
N GLU A 512 13.26 26.53 15.55
CA GLU A 512 12.97 27.76 14.80
C GLU A 512 12.41 27.42 13.41
N THR A 513 13.04 26.48 12.69
CA THR A 513 12.58 26.04 11.37
C THR A 513 11.17 25.44 11.43
N ILE A 514 10.86 24.70 12.50
CA ILE A 514 9.54 24.09 12.75
C ILE A 514 8.52 25.17 13.10
N LEU A 515 8.86 26.09 14.00
CA LEU A 515 7.99 27.19 14.43
C LEU A 515 7.58 28.07 13.24
N GLU A 516 8.54 28.37 12.36
CA GLU A 516 8.35 29.12 11.11
C GLU A 516 7.78 28.25 9.97
N GLY A 517 7.42 26.98 10.26
CA GLY A 517 7.01 25.99 9.27
C GLY A 517 5.70 26.30 8.54
N LYS A 518 4.92 27.27 9.02
CA LYS A 518 3.62 27.64 8.42
C LYS A 518 3.84 28.45 7.15
N ASN A 519 3.55 27.84 5.99
CA ASN A 519 3.63 28.51 4.70
C ASN A 519 2.56 27.98 3.72
N ASN A 520 1.60 28.84 3.37
CA ASN A 520 0.49 28.48 2.48
C ASN A 520 0.89 28.31 1.01
N ASN A 521 2.13 28.59 0.64
CA ASN A 521 2.68 28.39 -0.70
C ASN A 521 3.62 27.17 -0.78
N ILE A 522 3.88 26.47 0.33
CA ILE A 522 4.64 25.22 0.30
C ILE A 522 3.70 24.04 0.52
N ARG A 523 3.88 22.98 -0.26
CA ARG A 523 3.19 21.70 -0.09
C ARG A 523 4.20 20.58 0.09
N LEU A 524 3.94 19.75 1.09
CA LEU A 524 4.79 18.63 1.46
C LEU A 524 4.08 17.34 1.04
N PHE A 525 4.81 16.45 0.36
CA PHE A 525 4.32 15.12 0.02
C PHE A 525 5.36 14.09 0.42
N ARG A 526 5.10 13.34 1.49
CA ARG A 526 6.07 12.39 2.04
C ARG A 526 5.62 10.96 1.75
N VAL A 527 6.40 10.25 0.94
CA VAL A 527 6.17 8.86 0.58
C VAL A 527 6.51 7.94 1.75
N GLU A 528 5.57 7.06 2.12
CA GLU A 528 5.86 6.00 3.08
C GLU A 528 6.88 5.00 2.53
N ARG A 529 7.78 4.57 3.41
CA ARG A 529 8.84 3.61 3.10
C ARG A 529 8.26 2.26 2.67
N THR A 530 8.41 1.94 1.40
CA THR A 530 7.80 0.74 0.79
C THR A 530 8.83 0.02 -0.08
N THR A 531 8.93 -1.30 0.07
CA THR A 531 9.71 -2.17 -0.82
C THR A 531 8.76 -3.01 -1.67
N ALA A 532 9.06 -3.19 -2.96
CA ALA A 532 8.28 -4.06 -3.83
C ALA A 532 9.19 -4.82 -4.81
N LEU A 533 8.88 -6.10 -5.05
CA LEU A 533 9.57 -6.87 -6.10
C LEU A 533 9.18 -6.40 -7.50
N GLU A 534 7.93 -5.96 -7.67
CA GLU A 534 7.39 -5.51 -8.94
C GLU A 534 6.96 -4.04 -8.84
N PRO A 535 7.02 -3.27 -9.94
CA PRO A 535 6.62 -1.87 -9.93
C PRO A 535 5.17 -1.69 -9.44
N VAL A 536 4.97 -0.93 -8.37
CA VAL A 536 3.62 -0.63 -7.86
C VAL A 536 3.03 0.59 -8.59
N LYS A 537 1.70 0.73 -8.55
CA LYS A 537 0.97 1.79 -9.27
C LYS A 537 0.71 3.04 -8.46
N ASP A 538 0.85 2.96 -7.14
CA ASP A 538 0.52 4.06 -6.22
C ASP A 538 1.44 4.01 -4.98
N VAL A 539 1.53 5.14 -4.28
CA VAL A 539 2.23 5.26 -2.99
C VAL A 539 1.22 5.50 -1.87
N THR A 540 1.62 5.19 -0.63
CA THR A 540 0.93 5.73 0.55
C THR A 540 1.56 7.06 0.92
N ALA A 541 0.81 8.15 0.73
CA ALA A 541 1.23 9.52 1.03
C ALA A 541 0.02 10.47 0.93
N GLU A 542 0.16 11.67 1.49
CA GLU A 542 -0.83 12.75 1.34
C GLU A 542 -0.13 14.08 1.08
N TRP A 543 -0.80 14.96 0.34
CA TRP A 543 -0.37 16.35 0.17
C TRP A 543 -0.82 17.18 1.37
N GLU A 544 0.16 17.75 2.07
CA GLU A 544 -0.07 18.61 3.22
C GLU A 544 0.36 20.05 2.93
N VAL A 545 -0.41 21.02 3.42
CA VAL A 545 0.03 22.42 3.48
C VAL A 545 1.13 22.52 4.54
N SER A 546 2.22 23.21 4.22
CA SER A 546 3.33 23.38 5.15
C SER A 546 2.86 23.98 6.48
N SER A 547 3.16 23.26 7.55
CA SER A 547 2.80 23.58 8.92
C SER A 547 3.92 23.12 9.87
N PRO A 548 4.00 23.64 11.10
CA PRO A 548 4.98 23.15 12.07
C PRO A 548 4.97 21.63 12.24
N LYS A 549 3.78 21.01 12.27
CA LYS A 549 3.64 19.54 12.36
C LYS A 549 4.23 18.82 11.15
N GLY A 550 3.86 19.23 9.94
CA GLY A 550 4.35 18.59 8.71
C GLY A 550 5.87 18.77 8.53
N VAL A 551 6.35 19.99 8.75
CA VAL A 551 7.78 20.34 8.63
C VAL A 551 8.65 19.56 9.60
N ARG A 552 8.18 19.37 10.85
CA ARG A 552 8.90 18.63 11.90
C ARG A 552 9.39 17.26 11.45
N ASP A 553 8.58 16.56 10.66
CA ASP A 553 8.81 15.18 10.23
C ASP A 553 9.23 15.05 8.74
N PHE A 554 9.46 16.18 8.06
CA PHE A 554 9.89 16.25 6.66
C PHE A 554 11.40 16.45 6.54
N SER A 555 11.99 16.04 5.41
CA SER A 555 13.41 16.22 5.08
C SER A 555 13.89 17.64 5.36
N ALA A 556 14.92 17.79 6.21
CA ALA A 556 15.51 19.10 6.52
C ALA A 556 16.12 19.75 5.27
N VAL A 557 16.79 18.96 4.44
CA VAL A 557 17.37 19.44 3.19
C VAL A 557 16.28 19.85 2.20
N GLY A 558 15.30 18.97 1.97
CA GLY A 558 14.20 19.20 1.04
C GLY A 558 13.32 20.40 1.44
N TYR A 559 12.95 20.52 2.71
CA TYR A 559 12.17 21.66 3.20
C TYR A 559 12.98 22.96 3.14
N GLY A 560 14.24 22.95 3.56
CA GLY A 560 15.11 24.14 3.48
C GLY A 560 15.27 24.64 2.04
N PHE A 561 15.45 23.71 1.09
CA PHE A 561 15.48 24.03 -0.34
C PHE A 561 14.15 24.65 -0.81
N ALA A 562 13.02 24.03 -0.48
CA ALA A 562 11.70 24.51 -0.87
C ALA A 562 11.39 25.90 -0.29
N LYS A 563 11.79 26.17 0.97
CA LYS A 563 11.65 27.48 1.63
C LYS A 563 12.41 28.56 0.87
N ILE A 564 13.69 28.32 0.54
CA ILE A 564 14.51 29.29 -0.21
C ILE A 564 13.92 29.50 -1.60
N LEU A 565 13.59 28.43 -2.32
CA LEU A 565 13.08 28.52 -3.68
C LEU A 565 11.75 29.29 -3.73
N GLN A 566 10.83 28.99 -2.81
CA GLN A 566 9.54 29.67 -2.71
C GLN A 566 9.72 31.16 -2.43
N GLN A 567 10.63 31.53 -1.52
CA GLN A 567 10.90 32.93 -1.17
C GLN A 567 11.52 33.71 -2.33
N GLN A 568 12.44 33.11 -3.08
CA GLN A 568 13.16 33.82 -4.15
C GLN A 568 12.36 33.90 -5.45
N LEU A 569 11.55 32.89 -5.76
CA LEU A 569 10.73 32.88 -6.97
C LEU A 569 9.33 33.47 -6.78
N ASP A 570 8.87 33.58 -5.53
CA ASP A 570 7.52 34.01 -5.16
C ASP A 570 6.41 33.21 -5.88
N VAL A 571 6.58 31.88 -5.90
CA VAL A 571 5.62 30.94 -6.50
C VAL A 571 5.33 29.78 -5.55
N PRO A 572 4.18 29.09 -5.65
CA PRO A 572 3.95 27.87 -4.90
C PRO A 572 5.02 26.80 -5.19
N VAL A 573 5.46 26.07 -4.17
CA VAL A 573 6.45 24.99 -4.29
C VAL A 573 5.89 23.71 -3.68
N GLY A 574 5.85 22.65 -4.49
CA GLY A 574 5.61 21.28 -4.04
C GLY A 574 6.93 20.55 -3.89
N ILE A 575 7.18 19.97 -2.72
CA ILE A 575 8.36 19.12 -2.49
C ILE A 575 7.89 17.70 -2.14
N ILE A 576 8.34 16.74 -2.95
CA ILE A 576 8.06 15.32 -2.80
C ILE A 576 9.27 14.67 -2.13
N GLN A 577 9.08 13.94 -1.04
CA GLN A 577 10.13 13.19 -0.35
C GLN A 577 9.94 11.69 -0.56
N ALA A 578 10.89 11.06 -1.25
CA ALA A 578 11.01 9.61 -1.39
C ALA A 578 12.41 9.16 -0.97
N THR A 579 12.59 8.93 0.33
CA THR A 579 13.91 8.74 0.96
C THR A 579 13.92 7.55 1.91
N TRP A 580 15.04 6.84 2.03
CA TRP A 580 15.19 5.79 3.04
C TRP A 580 16.66 5.59 3.45
N GLY A 581 16.97 5.82 4.73
CA GLY A 581 18.31 5.71 5.28
C GLY A 581 18.96 4.33 5.19
N GLY A 582 20.28 4.35 5.00
CA GLY A 582 21.13 3.16 4.93
C GLY A 582 20.92 2.30 3.69
N THR A 583 20.42 2.89 2.60
CA THR A 583 20.14 2.20 1.34
C THR A 583 21.23 2.47 0.31
N PRO A 584 21.65 1.44 -0.45
CA PRO A 584 22.58 1.60 -1.56
C PRO A 584 21.84 2.06 -2.83
N ILE A 585 22.54 2.65 -3.80
CA ILE A 585 21.93 3.20 -5.03
C ILE A 585 21.18 2.14 -5.84
N GLN A 586 21.63 0.88 -5.78
CA GLN A 586 21.02 -0.27 -6.45
C GLN A 586 19.54 -0.43 -6.14
N GLY A 587 19.10 -0.12 -4.92
CA GLY A 587 17.69 -0.21 -4.55
C GLY A 587 16.80 0.78 -5.32
N TRP A 588 17.38 1.87 -5.82
CA TRP A 588 16.74 2.98 -6.52
C TRP A 588 16.81 2.87 -8.06
N MET A 589 17.47 1.83 -8.57
CA MET A 589 17.63 1.53 -9.99
C MET A 589 16.55 0.57 -10.47
N SER A 590 16.15 0.65 -11.74
CA SER A 590 15.19 -0.31 -12.32
C SER A 590 15.86 -1.63 -12.71
N GLU A 591 15.08 -2.70 -12.93
CA GLU A 591 15.58 -3.97 -13.49
C GLU A 591 16.45 -3.74 -14.74
N SER A 592 15.97 -2.86 -15.62
CA SER A 592 16.63 -2.56 -16.89
C SER A 592 18.02 -1.94 -16.72
N ASN A 593 18.22 -1.10 -15.69
CA ASN A 593 19.54 -0.55 -15.39
C ASN A 593 20.45 -1.62 -14.78
N LEU A 594 19.92 -2.41 -13.84
CA LEU A 594 20.72 -3.37 -13.08
C LEU A 594 21.31 -4.48 -13.96
N LYS A 595 20.71 -4.75 -15.12
CA LYS A 595 21.28 -5.65 -16.15
C LYS A 595 22.64 -5.18 -16.70
N GLU A 596 22.94 -3.88 -16.62
CA GLU A 596 24.25 -3.31 -17.01
C GLU A 596 25.34 -3.54 -15.94
N PHE A 597 24.96 -4.05 -14.76
CA PHE A 597 25.80 -4.19 -13.57
C PHE A 597 25.70 -5.62 -13.01
N PRO A 598 26.35 -6.63 -13.63
CA PRO A 598 26.32 -8.02 -13.15
C PRO A 598 26.83 -8.18 -11.71
N GLU A 599 27.61 -7.22 -11.20
CA GLU A 599 28.07 -7.12 -9.82
C GLU A 599 26.92 -6.88 -8.81
N SER A 600 25.71 -6.55 -9.28
CA SER A 600 24.53 -6.26 -8.46
C SER A 600 23.31 -7.09 -8.91
N PRO A 601 23.30 -8.41 -8.62
CA PRO A 601 22.27 -9.32 -9.10
C PRO A 601 20.89 -9.00 -8.50
N LEU A 602 19.85 -9.16 -9.32
CA LEU A 602 18.46 -8.99 -8.90
C LEU A 602 18.06 -10.02 -7.83
N PRO A 603 17.18 -9.65 -6.88
CA PRO A 603 16.67 -10.58 -5.89
C PRO A 603 15.84 -11.69 -6.55
N ALA A 604 16.09 -12.95 -6.20
CA ALA A 604 15.30 -14.07 -6.71
C ALA A 604 13.83 -13.97 -6.28
N HIS A 605 12.89 -14.37 -7.14
CA HIS A 605 11.42 -14.30 -6.93
C HIS A 605 10.87 -15.13 -5.74
N ARG A 606 11.70 -15.66 -4.83
CA ARG A 606 11.30 -16.57 -3.74
C ARG A 606 11.78 -16.16 -2.32
N THR A 607 12.27 -14.94 -2.11
CA THR A 607 12.88 -14.54 -0.81
C THR A 607 12.18 -13.37 -0.11
N VAL A 608 12.35 -13.33 1.22
CA VAL A 608 12.13 -12.13 2.05
C VAL A 608 12.99 -11.00 1.50
N ILE A 609 12.37 -9.91 1.04
CA ILE A 609 13.08 -8.72 0.57
C ILE A 609 13.29 -7.71 1.69
N ASN A 610 14.37 -6.94 1.60
CA ASN A 610 14.59 -5.78 2.45
C ASN A 610 15.02 -4.58 1.58
N LYS A 611 15.01 -3.38 2.18
CA LYS A 611 15.29 -2.10 1.52
C LYS A 611 16.65 -1.99 0.80
N ASN A 612 17.61 -2.88 1.09
CA ASN A 612 18.95 -2.85 0.50
C ASN A 612 19.10 -3.77 -0.71
N HIS A 613 18.09 -4.59 -1.01
CA HIS A 613 18.11 -5.36 -2.26
C HIS A 613 17.99 -4.43 -3.46
N PRO A 614 18.62 -4.78 -4.60
CA PRO A 614 18.45 -4.03 -5.83
C PRO A 614 16.98 -3.90 -6.24
N GLU A 615 16.64 -2.78 -6.89
CA GLU A 615 15.33 -2.47 -7.48
C GLU A 615 14.16 -2.18 -6.55
N VAL A 616 14.17 -2.71 -5.32
CA VAL A 616 12.93 -2.78 -4.53
C VAL A 616 12.37 -1.41 -4.12
N LEU A 617 13.21 -0.37 -4.05
CA LEU A 617 12.80 1.00 -3.73
C LEU A 617 12.39 1.79 -4.97
N TYR A 618 13.01 1.52 -6.11
CA TYR A 618 12.54 2.01 -7.40
C TYR A 618 11.09 1.56 -7.60
N ASN A 619 10.83 0.27 -7.47
CA ASN A 619 9.51 -0.33 -7.66
C ASN A 619 8.47 0.17 -6.65
N GLY A 620 8.86 0.32 -5.38
CA GLY A 620 7.95 0.70 -4.30
C GLY A 620 7.74 2.21 -4.10
N MET A 621 8.71 3.05 -4.45
CA MET A 621 8.73 4.47 -4.04
C MET A 621 8.93 5.46 -5.19
N ILE A 622 9.59 5.08 -6.30
CA ILE A 622 9.89 5.98 -7.41
C ILE A 622 8.97 5.74 -8.60
N HIS A 623 8.83 4.48 -9.02
CA HIS A 623 7.99 4.08 -10.13
C HIS A 623 6.57 4.64 -10.08
N PRO A 624 5.86 4.66 -8.92
CA PRO A 624 4.50 5.19 -8.87
C PRO A 624 4.41 6.72 -9.05
N LEU A 625 5.53 7.44 -8.91
CA LEU A 625 5.63 8.88 -9.11
C LEU A 625 5.95 9.23 -10.58
N ILE A 626 6.41 8.24 -11.36
CA ILE A 626 6.80 8.43 -12.76
C ILE A 626 5.63 9.01 -13.54
N GLY A 627 5.91 10.14 -14.21
CA GLY A 627 4.94 10.88 -14.99
C GLY A 627 4.42 12.13 -14.27
N PHE A 628 4.44 12.23 -12.94
CA PHE A 628 4.10 13.49 -12.27
C PHE A 628 5.09 14.58 -12.72
N ALA A 629 4.60 15.69 -13.27
CA ALA A 629 5.49 16.70 -13.83
C ALA A 629 6.33 17.37 -12.72
N ILE A 630 7.65 17.29 -12.86
CA ILE A 630 8.62 17.90 -11.95
C ILE A 630 9.58 18.83 -12.72
N LYS A 631 10.16 19.80 -12.01
CA LYS A 631 11.25 20.65 -12.49
C LYS A 631 12.61 20.02 -12.29
N GLY A 632 12.80 19.27 -11.21
CA GLY A 632 14.07 18.64 -10.90
C GLY A 632 14.03 17.69 -9.70
N VAL A 633 15.18 17.03 -9.50
CA VAL A 633 15.42 16.08 -8.42
C VAL A 633 16.62 16.55 -7.59
N LEU A 634 16.48 16.43 -6.27
CA LEU A 634 17.55 16.56 -5.29
C LEU A 634 17.98 15.16 -4.84
N TRP A 635 19.28 14.87 -4.88
CA TRP A 635 19.84 13.56 -4.55
C TRP A 635 20.93 13.65 -3.49
N TYR A 636 20.73 13.00 -2.34
CA TYR A 636 21.76 12.93 -1.30
C TYR A 636 21.96 11.48 -0.89
N GLN A 637 22.98 10.85 -1.50
CA GLN A 637 23.33 9.45 -1.34
C GLN A 637 24.83 9.25 -1.58
N GLY A 638 25.41 8.23 -0.97
CA GLY A 638 26.75 7.73 -1.30
C GLY A 638 27.41 6.95 -0.16
N GLU A 639 26.99 7.18 1.08
CA GLU A 639 27.63 6.61 2.27
C GLU A 639 27.61 5.08 2.26
N THR A 640 26.50 4.47 1.85
CA THR A 640 26.36 3.00 1.81
C THR A 640 27.23 2.37 0.71
N ASN A 641 27.45 3.09 -0.40
CA ASN A 641 28.23 2.62 -1.54
C ASN A 641 29.72 3.04 -1.48
N ARG A 642 30.20 3.61 -0.37
CA ARG A 642 31.58 4.11 -0.27
C ARG A 642 32.66 3.10 -0.67
N ALA A 643 32.46 1.81 -0.37
CA ALA A 643 33.40 0.75 -0.69
C ALA A 643 33.34 0.32 -2.18
N GLU A 644 32.27 0.72 -2.87
CA GLU A 644 31.91 0.40 -4.24
C GLU A 644 31.97 1.65 -5.15
N TYR A 645 32.80 2.65 -4.81
CA TYR A 645 32.85 3.94 -5.51
C TYR A 645 32.99 3.82 -7.05
N ALA A 646 33.76 2.84 -7.54
CA ALA A 646 33.95 2.62 -8.97
C ALA A 646 32.66 2.15 -9.66
N LEU A 647 31.84 1.36 -8.95
CA LEU A 647 30.54 0.94 -9.44
C LEU A 647 29.55 2.11 -9.37
N TYR A 648 29.61 2.89 -8.29
CA TYR A 648 28.77 4.08 -8.11
C TYR A 648 28.96 5.12 -9.22
N GLU A 649 30.21 5.36 -9.64
CA GLU A 649 30.56 6.28 -10.74
C GLU A 649 29.76 5.98 -12.02
N ARG A 650 29.56 4.69 -12.32
CA ARG A 650 28.79 4.21 -13.49
C ARG A 650 27.29 4.13 -13.21
N MET A 651 26.89 3.75 -12.00
CA MET A 651 25.48 3.53 -11.65
C MET A 651 24.68 4.84 -11.59
N MET A 652 25.26 5.91 -11.05
CA MET A 652 24.55 7.16 -10.84
C MET A 652 24.08 7.81 -12.17
N PRO A 653 24.90 7.93 -13.23
CA PRO A 653 24.43 8.38 -14.53
C PRO A 653 23.37 7.47 -15.15
N SER A 654 23.55 6.14 -15.10
CA SER A 654 22.58 5.16 -15.64
C SER A 654 21.22 5.24 -14.93
N MET A 655 21.22 5.40 -13.60
CA MET A 655 19.99 5.62 -12.81
C MET A 655 19.26 6.90 -13.24
N VAL A 656 19.97 8.03 -13.31
CA VAL A 656 19.36 9.32 -13.67
C VAL A 656 18.82 9.30 -15.09
N GLN A 657 19.57 8.73 -16.04
CA GLN A 657 19.11 8.56 -17.41
C GLN A 657 17.79 7.79 -17.46
N ARG A 658 17.70 6.63 -16.79
CA ARG A 658 16.48 5.82 -16.83
C ARG A 658 15.29 6.47 -16.16
N TRP A 659 15.51 7.18 -15.05
CA TRP A 659 14.42 7.96 -14.44
C TRP A 659 13.93 9.03 -15.42
N ARG A 660 14.82 9.77 -16.08
CA ARG A 660 14.44 10.76 -17.11
C ARG A 660 13.69 10.13 -18.28
N GLU A 661 14.09 8.93 -18.73
CA GLU A 661 13.37 8.16 -19.75
C GLU A 661 11.96 7.80 -19.30
N GLY A 662 11.80 7.29 -18.07
CA GLY A 662 10.48 6.99 -17.50
C GLY A 662 9.57 8.23 -17.42
N TRP A 663 10.13 9.37 -17.01
CA TRP A 663 9.41 10.65 -16.99
C TRP A 663 9.20 11.26 -18.38
N GLY A 664 9.96 10.84 -19.39
CA GLY A 664 10.01 11.45 -20.72
C GLY A 664 10.52 12.90 -20.71
N LYS A 665 11.38 13.28 -19.76
CA LYS A 665 11.85 14.66 -19.59
C LYS A 665 13.24 14.74 -18.95
N GLU A 666 14.09 15.63 -19.46
CA GLU A 666 15.37 15.99 -18.85
C GLU A 666 15.22 17.08 -17.79
N TRP A 667 14.68 16.72 -16.63
CA TRP A 667 14.57 17.60 -15.47
C TRP A 667 15.96 17.87 -14.83
N ALA A 668 16.10 18.94 -14.03
CA ALA A 668 17.38 19.32 -13.41
C ALA A 668 17.79 18.35 -12.29
N PHE A 669 19.02 17.85 -12.28
CA PHE A 669 19.50 16.90 -11.28
C PHE A 669 20.58 17.51 -10.38
N TYR A 670 20.21 17.85 -9.14
CA TYR A 670 21.17 18.41 -8.17
C TYR A 670 21.45 17.42 -7.06
N TYR A 671 22.73 17.16 -6.80
CA TYR A 671 23.14 16.17 -5.84
C TYR A 671 24.15 16.72 -4.85
N VAL A 672 24.35 16.01 -3.74
CA VAL A 672 25.20 16.47 -2.64
C VAL A 672 26.44 15.58 -2.55
N GLN A 673 27.61 16.22 -2.52
CA GLN A 673 28.87 15.52 -2.30
C GLN A 673 28.90 14.94 -0.89
N LEU A 674 29.43 13.73 -0.75
CA LEU A 674 29.59 13.04 0.53
C LEU A 674 30.38 13.92 1.51
N ALA A 675 29.79 14.23 2.67
CA ALA A 675 30.42 15.08 3.67
C ALA A 675 31.65 14.41 4.32
N PRO A 676 32.61 15.19 4.85
CA PRO A 676 33.67 14.67 5.72
C PRO A 676 33.12 13.95 6.95
N TYR A 677 33.54 12.71 7.14
CA TYR A 677 33.25 11.90 8.34
C TYR A 677 34.41 10.96 8.63
N LYS A 678 34.75 10.79 9.92
CA LYS A 678 35.80 9.88 10.35
C LYS A 678 35.24 8.47 10.48
N TYR A 679 35.36 7.69 9.40
CA TYR A 679 34.94 6.29 9.41
C TYR A 679 35.82 5.45 10.35
N PRO A 680 35.25 4.43 11.02
CA PRO A 680 36.02 3.50 11.87
C PRO A 680 36.89 2.51 11.08
N SER A 681 36.82 2.53 9.75
CA SER A 681 37.61 1.67 8.85
C SER A 681 39.04 2.19 8.68
N TYR A 682 40.00 1.29 8.51
CA TYR A 682 41.37 1.64 8.09
C TYR A 682 41.49 1.90 6.59
N ALA A 683 40.52 1.47 5.78
CA ALA A 683 40.49 1.71 4.34
C ALA A 683 39.98 3.12 4.04
N VAL A 684 40.79 3.90 3.32
CA VAL A 684 40.45 5.26 2.83
C VAL A 684 39.57 5.11 1.59
N GLU A 685 38.27 5.36 1.74
CA GLU A 685 37.27 5.11 0.69
C GLU A 685 36.44 6.35 0.34
N ALA A 686 36.16 7.22 1.31
CA ALA A 686 35.32 8.39 1.07
C ALA A 686 35.91 9.41 0.08
N PRO A 687 37.23 9.69 -0.01
CA PRO A 687 37.73 10.59 -1.04
C PRO A 687 37.58 10.02 -2.46
N TYR A 688 37.72 8.70 -2.64
CA TYR A 688 37.43 8.03 -3.92
C TYR A 688 35.94 8.07 -4.25
N MET A 689 35.07 7.95 -3.25
CA MET A 689 33.64 8.13 -3.42
C MET A 689 33.27 9.57 -3.85
N ARG A 690 33.93 10.60 -3.28
CA ARG A 690 33.74 12.00 -3.71
C ARG A 690 34.22 12.24 -5.13
N GLU A 691 35.36 11.65 -5.51
CA GLU A 691 35.85 11.67 -6.89
C GLU A 691 34.84 10.98 -7.84
N ALA A 692 34.32 9.81 -7.46
CA ALA A 692 33.30 9.09 -8.23
C ALA A 692 32.02 9.91 -8.41
N GLN A 693 31.59 10.64 -7.38
CA GLN A 693 30.44 11.56 -7.47
C GLN A 693 30.70 12.68 -8.49
N GLU A 694 31.89 13.29 -8.48
CA GLU A 694 32.27 14.35 -9.43
C GLU A 694 32.32 13.83 -10.88
N LYS A 695 32.97 12.69 -11.10
CA LYS A 695 33.04 12.01 -12.42
C LYS A 695 31.67 11.57 -12.91
N ALA A 696 30.81 11.06 -12.04
CA ALA A 696 29.43 10.71 -12.37
C ALA A 696 28.64 11.97 -12.78
N GLY A 697 28.73 13.06 -12.00
CA GLY A 697 28.03 14.30 -12.31
C GLY A 697 28.41 14.91 -13.64
N ALA A 698 29.69 14.83 -14.03
CA ALA A 698 30.16 15.31 -15.33
C ALA A 698 29.51 14.57 -16.52
N GLN A 699 29.03 13.34 -16.31
CA GLN A 699 28.33 12.54 -17.32
C GLN A 699 26.82 12.79 -17.35
N ILE A 700 26.27 13.52 -16.37
CA ILE A 700 24.82 13.77 -16.26
C ILE A 700 24.53 15.17 -16.81
N PRO A 701 23.83 15.31 -17.95
CA PRO A 701 23.44 16.62 -18.46
C PRO A 701 22.46 17.33 -17.51
N ASN A 702 22.44 18.66 -17.54
CA ASN A 702 21.58 19.48 -16.67
C ASN A 702 21.68 19.09 -15.18
N SER A 703 22.92 18.93 -14.68
CA SER A 703 23.19 18.54 -13.30
C SER A 703 24.11 19.51 -12.55
N GLY A 704 24.25 19.33 -11.25
CA GLY A 704 25.17 20.11 -10.41
C GLY A 704 25.38 19.50 -9.04
N MET A 705 26.55 19.73 -8.45
CA MET A 705 26.96 19.16 -7.16
C MET A 705 27.04 20.25 -6.09
N ALA A 706 26.39 20.03 -4.97
CA ALA A 706 26.63 20.79 -3.75
C ALA A 706 27.81 20.18 -2.98
N VAL A 707 28.99 20.81 -3.06
CA VAL A 707 30.19 20.41 -2.30
C VAL A 707 29.97 20.61 -0.80
N CYS A 708 30.44 19.68 0.04
CA CYS A 708 30.21 19.67 1.49
C CYS A 708 31.49 19.59 2.35
N MET A 709 32.65 19.94 1.79
CA MET A 709 33.95 19.78 2.46
C MET A 709 34.16 20.67 3.69
N ASP A 710 33.33 21.69 3.88
CA ASP A 710 33.28 22.57 5.04
C ASP A 710 32.08 22.29 5.97
N ALA A 711 31.27 21.27 5.66
CA ALA A 711 30.01 20.96 6.34
C ALA A 711 29.96 19.50 6.86
N GLY A 712 31.13 18.90 7.12
CA GLY A 712 31.27 17.57 7.73
C GLY A 712 31.34 17.59 9.26
N ASP A 713 31.45 16.40 9.86
CA ASP A 713 31.58 16.21 11.31
C ASP A 713 32.40 14.95 11.59
N SER A 714 33.35 14.98 12.53
CA SER A 714 34.19 13.81 12.83
C SER A 714 33.48 12.73 13.63
N LEU A 715 32.44 13.09 14.39
CA LEU A 715 31.79 12.24 15.37
C LEU A 715 30.47 11.66 14.86
N THR A 716 29.81 12.35 13.92
CA THR A 716 28.58 11.87 13.30
C THR A 716 28.63 11.88 11.78
N ILE A 717 28.12 10.81 11.17
CA ILE A 717 27.92 10.71 9.72
C ILE A 717 26.76 11.59 9.22
N HIS A 718 25.96 12.15 10.13
CA HIS A 718 24.88 13.08 9.82
C HIS A 718 25.19 14.47 10.41
N PRO A 719 25.95 15.32 9.70
CA PRO A 719 26.24 16.68 10.16
C PRO A 719 24.97 17.49 10.42
N ALA A 720 24.92 18.22 11.53
CA ALA A 720 23.71 18.93 11.98
C ALA A 720 23.33 20.12 11.10
N ASN A 721 24.30 20.74 10.40
CA ASN A 721 24.06 21.95 9.60
C ASN A 721 23.53 21.63 8.20
N LYS A 722 22.25 21.29 8.09
CA LYS A 722 21.60 21.03 6.79
C LYS A 722 21.31 22.30 5.99
N THR A 723 21.28 23.46 6.64
CA THR A 723 21.00 24.76 6.00
C THR A 723 22.04 25.14 4.94
N VAL A 724 23.31 24.74 5.12
CA VAL A 724 24.37 24.97 4.12
C VAL A 724 24.11 24.14 2.85
N VAL A 725 23.72 22.88 3.02
CA VAL A 725 23.40 21.98 1.91
C VAL A 725 22.17 22.49 1.15
N SER A 726 21.09 22.85 1.86
CA SER A 726 19.88 23.41 1.25
C SER A 726 20.17 24.68 0.43
N ARG A 727 21.02 25.58 0.95
CA ARG A 727 21.40 26.82 0.23
C ARG A 727 22.17 26.53 -1.05
N ARG A 728 23.15 25.64 -1.01
CA ARG A 728 23.94 25.29 -2.21
C ARG A 728 23.09 24.64 -3.30
N LEU A 729 22.19 23.73 -2.92
CA LEU A 729 21.21 23.17 -3.86
C LEU A 729 20.28 24.25 -4.43
N ALA A 730 19.85 25.21 -3.60
CA ALA A 730 19.03 26.32 -4.05
C ALA A 730 19.79 27.27 -5.00
N TYR A 731 21.07 27.56 -4.75
CA TYR A 731 21.89 28.35 -5.67
C TYR A 731 22.01 27.67 -7.04
N LEU A 732 22.27 26.36 -7.06
CA LEU A 732 22.26 25.57 -8.30
C LEU A 732 20.93 25.72 -9.04
N ALA A 733 19.80 25.55 -8.35
CA ALA A 733 18.49 25.72 -8.98
C ALA A 733 18.27 27.15 -9.50
N LEU A 734 18.45 28.17 -8.65
CA LEU A 734 18.21 29.56 -9.00
C LEU A 734 19.08 30.01 -10.16
N GLY A 735 20.40 29.78 -10.09
CA GLY A 735 21.34 30.22 -11.11
C GLY A 735 21.30 29.39 -12.39
N LYS A 736 21.28 28.06 -12.29
CA LYS A 736 21.36 27.17 -13.46
C LYS A 736 20.02 26.81 -14.07
N THR A 737 18.96 26.60 -13.27
CA THR A 737 17.63 26.21 -13.78
C THR A 737 16.72 27.40 -14.05
N TYR A 738 16.78 28.43 -13.21
CA TYR A 738 15.90 29.60 -13.32
C TYR A 738 16.60 30.83 -13.91
N GLY A 739 17.92 30.77 -14.13
CA GLY A 739 18.68 31.86 -14.77
C GLY A 739 18.77 33.12 -13.92
N VAL A 740 18.71 33.00 -12.59
CA VAL A 740 18.93 34.14 -11.69
C VAL A 740 20.39 34.59 -11.83
N GLU A 741 20.59 35.80 -12.33
CA GLU A 741 21.90 36.42 -12.50
C GLU A 741 22.42 37.04 -11.20
N GLY A 742 23.73 37.33 -11.17
CA GLY A 742 24.37 38.00 -10.03
C GLY A 742 24.68 37.12 -8.82
N ILE A 743 24.41 35.81 -8.89
CA ILE A 743 24.76 34.85 -7.84
C ILE A 743 25.76 33.80 -8.34
N SER A 744 26.64 33.38 -7.45
CA SER A 744 27.54 32.24 -7.67
C SER A 744 26.86 30.95 -7.23
N TYR A 745 26.91 29.93 -8.09
CA TYR A 745 26.27 28.64 -7.82
C TYR A 745 27.16 27.44 -8.18
N GLN A 746 28.29 27.66 -8.85
CA GLN A 746 29.23 26.60 -9.21
C GLN A 746 30.42 26.63 -8.27
N ASN A 747 30.74 25.48 -7.69
CA ASN A 747 31.95 25.33 -6.89
C ASN A 747 33.20 25.39 -7.77
N PRO A 748 34.32 25.93 -7.25
CA PRO A 748 35.58 25.82 -7.96
C PRO A 748 36.04 24.37 -8.08
N SER A 749 36.49 24.02 -9.27
CA SER A 749 36.98 22.69 -9.62
C SER A 749 38.41 22.79 -10.15
N PHE A 750 39.20 21.75 -9.95
CA PHE A 750 40.55 21.67 -10.48
C PHE A 750 40.55 21.83 -12.01
N LYS A 751 41.45 22.67 -12.53
CA LYS A 751 41.63 22.90 -13.97
C LYS A 751 42.95 22.32 -14.46
N SER A 752 44.05 22.68 -13.82
CA SER A 752 45.39 22.28 -14.24
C SER A 752 46.42 22.43 -13.14
N MET A 753 47.49 21.64 -13.19
CA MET A 753 48.70 21.83 -12.42
C MET A 753 49.86 22.24 -13.33
N LYS A 754 50.75 23.10 -12.83
CA LYS A 754 52.01 23.47 -13.50
C LYS A 754 53.14 23.51 -12.48
N LEU A 755 54.23 22.82 -12.76
CA LEU A 755 55.44 22.91 -11.95
C LEU A 755 56.19 24.21 -12.27
N VAL A 756 56.57 24.93 -11.23
CA VAL A 756 57.41 26.14 -11.27
C VAL A 756 58.56 25.92 -10.29
N ASN A 757 59.71 25.47 -10.80
CA ASN A 757 60.83 24.97 -9.99
C ASN A 757 60.40 23.80 -9.09
N ASP A 758 60.39 23.97 -7.77
CA ASP A 758 59.96 23.00 -6.76
C ASP A 758 58.54 23.25 -6.24
N THR A 759 57.86 24.27 -6.77
CA THR A 759 56.54 24.71 -6.34
C THR A 759 55.50 24.36 -7.40
N VAL A 760 54.36 23.79 -7.00
CA VAL A 760 53.27 23.46 -7.93
C VAL A 760 52.21 24.54 -7.89
N ARG A 761 51.91 25.14 -9.05
CA ARG A 761 50.76 26.03 -9.25
C ARG A 761 49.54 25.22 -9.66
N ILE A 762 48.43 25.42 -8.98
CA ILE A 762 47.12 24.83 -9.25
C ILE A 762 46.16 25.93 -9.72
N ALA A 763 45.57 25.75 -10.88
CA ALA A 763 44.51 26.61 -11.40
C ALA A 763 43.14 25.95 -11.23
N PHE A 764 42.10 26.78 -11.13
CA PHE A 764 40.72 26.35 -10.91
C PHE A 764 39.78 26.98 -11.94
N ASP A 765 38.74 26.25 -12.31
CA ASP A 765 37.56 26.82 -12.96
C ASP A 765 36.58 27.35 -11.89
N ASN A 766 35.58 28.13 -12.30
CA ASN A 766 34.50 28.66 -11.43
C ASN A 766 34.98 29.52 -10.23
N ALA A 767 36.11 30.21 -10.40
CA ALA A 767 36.69 31.13 -9.45
C ALA A 767 37.05 32.48 -10.10
N SER A 768 36.12 33.06 -10.87
CA SER A 768 36.37 34.28 -11.67
C SER A 768 36.79 35.49 -10.83
N ASN A 769 36.29 35.59 -9.60
CA ASN A 769 36.66 36.63 -8.63
C ASN A 769 37.83 36.22 -7.72
N GLY A 770 38.45 35.07 -7.98
CA GLY A 770 39.57 34.54 -7.21
C GLY A 770 39.15 33.58 -6.10
N LEU A 771 40.12 33.24 -5.26
CA LEU A 771 40.00 32.30 -4.15
C LEU A 771 40.23 32.99 -2.81
N THR A 772 39.68 32.43 -1.75
CA THR A 772 39.89 32.90 -0.38
C THR A 772 39.94 31.75 0.60
N SER A 773 40.64 31.98 1.71
CA SER A 773 40.60 31.15 2.91
C SER A 773 40.00 31.86 4.12
N PHE A 774 39.43 33.05 3.88
CA PHE A 774 39.01 33.98 4.91
C PHE A 774 40.15 34.30 5.91
N GLY A 775 41.36 34.46 5.39
CA GLY A 775 42.55 34.81 6.17
C GLY A 775 43.18 33.65 6.95
N LYS A 776 42.76 32.40 6.69
CA LYS A 776 43.30 31.20 7.36
C LYS A 776 44.43 30.56 6.54
N GLU A 777 45.36 29.90 7.21
CA GLU A 777 46.35 29.05 6.54
C GLU A 777 45.64 27.89 5.81
N LEU A 778 45.97 27.68 4.53
CA LEU A 778 45.34 26.61 3.75
C LEU A 778 45.71 25.22 4.27
N ASN A 779 44.72 24.34 4.33
CA ASN A 779 44.91 22.95 4.72
C ASN A 779 44.54 21.97 3.58
N GLY A 780 44.91 20.70 3.77
CA GLY A 780 44.43 19.61 2.92
C GLY A 780 45.19 19.37 1.63
N PHE A 781 46.28 20.09 1.37
CA PHE A 781 47.17 19.80 0.24
C PHE A 781 48.25 18.78 0.60
N GLU A 782 48.44 17.82 -0.30
CA GLU A 782 49.49 16.81 -0.24
C GLU A 782 50.19 16.72 -1.60
N ILE A 783 51.52 16.54 -1.59
CA ILE A 783 52.35 16.43 -2.80
C ILE A 783 53.13 15.12 -2.75
N ALA A 784 53.28 14.47 -3.89
CA ALA A 784 54.15 13.30 -4.07
C ALA A 784 55.14 13.51 -5.21
N GLY A 785 56.32 12.89 -5.08
CA GLY A 785 57.29 12.75 -6.16
C GLY A 785 57.09 11.42 -6.90
N ASP A 786 58.09 11.02 -7.69
CA ASP A 786 58.06 9.76 -8.44
C ASP A 786 57.97 8.49 -7.55
N ASP A 787 58.29 8.63 -6.26
CA ASP A 787 58.14 7.56 -5.25
C ASP A 787 56.68 7.28 -4.85
N GLN A 788 55.75 8.11 -5.33
CA GLN A 788 54.31 8.04 -5.06
C GLN A 788 53.94 8.18 -3.57
N VAL A 789 54.85 8.72 -2.75
CA VAL A 789 54.61 8.96 -1.32
C VAL A 789 54.10 10.37 -1.11
N PHE A 790 52.84 10.48 -0.67
CA PHE A 790 52.22 11.78 -0.40
C PHE A 790 52.69 12.36 0.95
N HIS A 791 53.16 13.60 0.91
CA HIS A 791 53.54 14.41 2.06
C HIS A 791 52.66 15.66 2.16
N PRO A 792 52.27 16.10 3.38
CA PRO A 792 51.60 17.38 3.57
C PRO A 792 52.40 18.53 2.96
N ALA A 793 51.70 19.47 2.31
CA ALA A 793 52.30 20.62 1.65
C ALA A 793 51.77 21.93 2.22
N ARG A 794 52.65 22.93 2.29
CA ARG A 794 52.26 24.31 2.53
C ARG A 794 51.56 24.83 1.28
N ALA A 795 50.50 25.61 1.45
CA ALA A 795 49.76 26.18 0.33
C ALA A 795 49.37 27.63 0.58
N TRP A 796 49.39 28.47 -0.48
CA TRP A 796 48.97 29.86 -0.41
C TRP A 796 48.25 30.30 -1.68
N ILE A 797 47.36 31.29 -1.54
CA ILE A 797 46.57 31.85 -2.63
C ILE A 797 47.36 33.00 -3.27
N THR A 798 47.30 33.06 -4.59
CA THR A 798 47.82 34.15 -5.41
C THR A 798 46.76 34.56 -6.44
N ASN A 799 47.02 35.63 -7.20
CA ASN A 799 46.09 36.10 -8.24
C ASN A 799 45.79 35.07 -9.34
N ASP A 800 46.69 34.11 -9.56
CA ASP A 800 46.63 33.20 -10.69
C ASP A 800 46.48 31.72 -10.28
N GLY A 801 46.22 31.44 -9.00
CA GLY A 801 45.91 30.11 -8.48
C GLY A 801 46.37 29.87 -7.03
N VAL A 802 46.43 28.60 -6.65
CA VAL A 802 47.03 28.14 -5.39
C VAL A 802 48.41 27.57 -5.66
N TYR A 803 49.41 27.99 -4.91
CA TYR A 803 50.75 27.44 -4.97
C TYR A 803 50.97 26.49 -3.81
N THR A 804 51.63 25.36 -4.07
CA THR A 804 51.92 24.34 -3.06
C THR A 804 53.40 23.95 -3.05
N LEU A 805 53.97 23.77 -1.87
CA LEU A 805 55.38 23.44 -1.66
C LEU A 805 55.55 22.41 -0.53
N CYS A 806 56.38 21.40 -0.77
CA CYS A 806 56.81 20.44 0.24
C CYS A 806 58.33 20.29 0.20
N ASP A 807 59.02 20.68 1.27
CA ASP A 807 60.49 20.69 1.29
C ASP A 807 61.11 19.29 1.06
N ARG A 808 60.34 18.22 1.34
CA ARG A 808 60.71 16.81 1.14
C ARG A 808 60.56 16.32 -0.30
N VAL A 809 59.80 17.01 -1.14
CA VAL A 809 59.51 16.60 -2.53
C VAL A 809 60.10 17.64 -3.48
N LYS A 810 61.31 17.37 -4.00
CA LYS A 810 62.03 18.31 -4.88
C LYS A 810 61.51 18.33 -6.31
N MET A 811 60.95 17.21 -6.78
CA MET A 811 60.35 17.07 -8.10
C MET A 811 58.90 16.58 -7.94
N PRO A 812 57.95 17.49 -7.64
CA PRO A 812 56.53 17.16 -7.54
C PRO A 812 55.98 16.62 -8.86
N VAL A 813 55.31 15.46 -8.81
CA VAL A 813 54.61 14.89 -9.97
C VAL A 813 53.10 14.74 -9.74
N ALA A 814 52.66 14.75 -8.48
CA ALA A 814 51.25 14.66 -8.13
C ALA A 814 50.88 15.58 -6.96
N VAL A 815 49.65 16.11 -7.00
CA VAL A 815 49.03 16.90 -5.93
C VAL A 815 47.65 16.32 -5.63
N ARG A 816 47.34 16.23 -4.34
CA ARG A 816 46.01 15.90 -3.82
C ARG A 816 45.50 17.04 -2.96
N TYR A 817 44.22 17.34 -3.09
CA TYR A 817 43.51 18.28 -2.24
C TYR A 817 42.34 17.59 -1.55
N ALA A 818 42.33 17.66 -0.22
CA ALA A 818 41.27 17.14 0.64
C ALA A 818 40.94 15.66 0.41
N PHE A 819 41.94 14.87 0.02
CA PHE A 819 41.82 13.48 -0.38
C PHE A 819 41.89 12.51 0.82
N ARG A 820 41.09 12.79 1.85
CA ARG A 820 41.01 12.01 3.10
C ARG A 820 39.56 11.75 3.49
N ASP A 821 39.31 10.72 4.29
CA ASP A 821 37.96 10.41 4.79
C ASP A 821 37.37 11.58 5.57
N TYR A 822 38.16 12.12 6.49
CA TYR A 822 37.82 13.30 7.27
C TYR A 822 38.88 14.38 7.16
N ILE A 823 38.46 15.52 6.63
CA ILE A 823 39.13 16.81 6.72
C ILE A 823 38.09 17.91 6.50
N ILE A 824 38.07 18.92 7.36
CA ILE A 824 37.29 20.14 7.14
C ILE A 824 38.20 21.14 6.44
N THR A 825 37.82 21.51 5.22
CA THR A 825 38.64 22.36 4.36
C THR A 825 38.29 23.84 4.51
N ASN A 826 39.23 24.70 4.13
CA ASN A 826 39.07 26.16 4.20
C ASN A 826 39.43 26.90 2.91
N LEU A 827 39.40 26.26 1.74
CA LEU A 827 39.58 26.94 0.45
C LEU A 827 38.22 27.13 -0.23
N TYR A 828 37.95 28.36 -0.65
CA TYR A 828 36.70 28.78 -1.28
C TYR A 828 36.99 29.66 -2.49
N ASN A 829 36.02 29.85 -3.39
CA ASN A 829 36.00 31.09 -4.17
C ASN A 829 35.62 32.28 -3.26
N THR A 830 35.84 33.49 -3.73
CA THR A 830 35.45 34.72 -3.01
C THR A 830 33.96 34.80 -2.70
N ASP A 831 33.12 34.06 -3.44
CA ASP A 831 31.67 34.00 -3.23
C ASP A 831 31.28 33.04 -2.08
N GLY A 832 32.26 32.36 -1.46
CA GLY A 832 32.07 31.50 -0.30
C GLY A 832 31.66 30.05 -0.63
N LEU A 833 31.79 29.61 -1.88
CA LEU A 833 31.59 28.22 -2.28
C LEU A 833 32.90 27.43 -2.15
N PRO A 834 32.90 26.29 -1.43
CA PRO A 834 34.12 25.51 -1.19
C PRO A 834 34.63 24.85 -2.46
N VAL A 835 35.95 24.70 -2.53
CA VAL A 835 36.62 23.95 -3.60
C VAL A 835 36.37 22.44 -3.44
N ALA A 836 36.06 21.75 -4.54
CA ALA A 836 35.90 20.30 -4.53
C ALA A 836 37.25 19.57 -4.31
N PRO A 837 37.27 18.42 -3.63
CA PRO A 837 38.47 17.58 -3.54
C PRO A 837 38.92 17.13 -4.92
N PHE A 838 40.23 17.03 -5.14
CA PHE A 838 40.78 16.53 -6.39
C PHE A 838 42.11 15.82 -6.17
N ARG A 839 42.54 15.09 -7.20
CA ARG A 839 43.90 14.59 -7.34
C ARG A 839 44.37 14.76 -8.76
N THR A 840 45.68 14.86 -8.95
CA THR A 840 46.28 14.96 -10.29
C THR A 840 46.94 13.65 -10.75
N ASP A 841 47.05 12.67 -9.84
CA ASP A 841 47.47 11.31 -10.17
C ASP A 841 46.30 10.43 -10.61
N ASN A 842 46.63 9.35 -11.33
CA ASN A 842 45.73 8.26 -11.67
C ASN A 842 46.10 6.94 -10.93
N TRP A 843 46.85 7.04 -9.83
CA TRP A 843 47.41 5.88 -9.14
C TRP A 843 46.34 5.13 -8.35
N GLN A 844 46.49 3.81 -8.25
CA GLN A 844 45.56 2.96 -7.51
C GLN A 844 45.76 3.10 -5.99
N PRO A 845 44.72 2.87 -5.16
CA PRO A 845 44.88 2.87 -3.71
C PRO A 845 45.92 1.83 -3.27
N ALA A 846 46.87 2.21 -2.42
CA ALA A 846 47.83 1.26 -1.86
C ALA A 846 47.06 0.20 -1.03
N GLY A 847 47.13 -1.07 -1.45
CA GLY A 847 46.62 -2.21 -0.66
C GLY A 847 45.42 -3.00 -1.20
N LYS A 848 44.95 -2.79 -2.45
CA LYS A 848 44.11 -3.80 -3.13
C LYS A 848 44.97 -4.61 -4.11
N LYS A 849 45.44 -5.78 -3.65
CA LYS A 849 45.86 -6.89 -4.52
C LYS A 849 44.63 -7.63 -5.01
#